data_AF-A0A957VAA1-F1
#
_entry.id   AF-A0A957VAA1-F1
#
_cell.length_a   1.000
_cell.length_b   1.000
_cell.length_c   1.000
_cell.angle_alpha   90.00
_cell.angle_beta   90.00
_cell.angle_gamma   90.00
#
_symmetry.space_group_name_H-M   'P 1'
#
loop_
_entity.id
_entity.type
_entity.pdbx_description
1 polymer ?
#
loop_
_entity_poly.entity_id
_entity_poly.type
_entity_poly.pdbx_seq_one_letter_code
_entity_poly.pdbx_strand_id
1 'polypeptide(L)'
;MSKAATVDLARQWVAESLTFFARPLEIVRHYRLKDLRPDVMAALTMSVVTLPQAISFALIADLPPQTGVYTAILASIIGALWGSSIHLNTGPTNTTSLLVLSILLTVAQPNTPEYLIAAAMMALIVGLFRLFMGLARLGVLVNFVSDSVIIGLTAGAGTLIFVNQIKHLFRLSIPNSPYFFVTLLNLAEALPQTHWPTLVLGLGTIGLILLVRRVRPTLPGPLRAIVVITAFIGLFRLDQHGVGVLGDLPRGLPPLMDLPLTDFDLIQKLLVGSLAISAIGLVEATSIARAIAVQSGQRLDSNQEFVGQGLANIVVAFFSGYTCAGSFSRSGVNFTAGARTPVSNVFSGLFVLIALLVFASSAALIPRAALAGVLMVTAYGMIDRVEMKRIWLASRGDSAIMVATILATLFLPLQFAVLAGIIASILRFLVKTSTPRVHSVVPDQDFKHFVREENNAACPQLGIITVSGSLYFGAVNHVEQVIHNNLERHPGQRFLLLRLHLVDHCDLSGIHMLEAVVRLYRQRGGDVFISGLHQPVMKEMDLHGFIKKLGPDHFFDREQSIPHLFHHVLEPSICIYECELRVFAECQALPKWTYGSNVPESTSFQEVEIKTWLPSELKAQLNGRERDLDIMVIDVREPLEYQRGHIPHAQLLPLRTVSSRGQSLSSDKPIVLVCRIGRRSRMAAVILKNMGYEQVYNLQGGVLAWEAAGYPLAVE
;
A
#
# COMPACT_ATOMS: atom_id res chain seq x y z
N MET A 1 -19.23 26.98 5.73
CA MET A 1 -20.30 26.02 6.06
C MET A 1 -21.38 26.75 6.87
N SER A 2 -22.67 26.59 6.56
CA SER A 2 -23.75 27.26 7.31
C SER A 2 -24.01 26.54 8.65
N LYS A 3 -24.56 27.26 9.65
CA LYS A 3 -24.94 26.68 10.96
C LYS A 3 -25.88 25.47 10.84
N ALA A 4 -26.72 25.42 9.80
CA ALA A 4 -27.63 24.30 9.55
C ALA A 4 -26.87 23.03 9.16
N ALA A 5 -25.89 23.13 8.26
CA ALA A 5 -25.07 22.00 7.82
C ALA A 5 -24.26 21.37 8.98
N THR A 6 -23.79 22.19 9.94
CA THR A 6 -23.11 21.70 11.14
C THR A 6 -24.04 20.97 12.12
N VAL A 7 -25.31 21.38 12.22
CA VAL A 7 -26.30 20.73 13.09
C VAL A 7 -26.74 19.38 12.51
N ASP A 8 -26.91 19.29 11.20
CA ASP A 8 -27.26 18.03 10.53
C ASP A 8 -26.12 17.01 10.60
N LEU A 9 -24.87 17.44 10.42
CA LEU A 9 -23.69 16.59 10.63
C LEU A 9 -23.59 16.07 12.06
N ALA A 10 -23.86 16.91 13.06
CA ALA A 10 -23.84 16.51 14.47
C ALA A 10 -24.95 15.48 14.78
N ARG A 11 -26.17 15.69 14.27
CA ARG A 11 -27.28 14.73 14.43
C ARG A 11 -26.98 13.39 13.77
N GLN A 12 -26.42 13.40 12.56
CA GLN A 12 -26.01 12.20 11.86
C GLN A 12 -24.92 11.45 12.63
N TRP A 13 -23.91 12.16 13.14
CA TRP A 13 -22.85 11.57 13.96
C TRP A 13 -23.39 10.94 15.25
N VAL A 14 -24.34 11.58 15.94
CA VAL A 14 -24.98 11.02 17.14
C VAL A 14 -25.78 9.76 16.80
N ALA A 15 -26.60 9.79 15.74
CA ALA A 15 -27.40 8.65 15.33
C ALA A 15 -26.52 7.44 14.96
N GLU A 16 -25.45 7.67 14.20
CA GLU A 16 -24.49 6.63 13.83
C GLU A 16 -23.56 6.21 14.99
N SER A 17 -23.47 7.00 16.07
CA SER A 17 -22.75 6.60 17.28
C SER A 17 -23.59 5.70 18.19
N LEU A 18 -24.90 5.95 18.25
CA LEU A 18 -25.84 5.14 19.02
C LEU A 18 -25.92 3.70 18.50
N THR A 19 -25.67 3.46 17.22
CA THR A 19 -25.65 2.10 16.65
C THR A 19 -24.59 1.22 17.28
N PHE A 20 -23.45 1.78 17.73
CA PHE A 20 -22.40 0.99 18.40
C PHE A 20 -22.88 0.34 19.71
N PHE A 21 -23.86 0.94 20.38
CA PHE A 21 -24.40 0.45 21.65
C PHE A 21 -25.56 -0.54 21.47
N ALA A 22 -26.14 -0.63 20.25
CA ALA A 22 -27.23 -1.55 19.94
C ALA A 22 -26.76 -3.00 19.70
N ARG A 23 -25.44 -3.24 19.62
CA ARG A 23 -24.84 -4.54 19.27
C ARG A 23 -25.33 -5.74 20.11
N PRO A 24 -25.48 -5.64 21.45
CA PRO A 24 -26.00 -6.76 22.23
C PRO A 24 -27.39 -7.21 21.79
N LEU A 25 -28.25 -6.27 21.42
CA LEU A 25 -29.61 -6.56 20.94
C LEU A 25 -29.56 -7.29 19.58
N GLU A 26 -28.65 -6.90 18.69
CA GLU A 26 -28.43 -7.59 17.41
C GLU A 26 -27.95 -9.02 17.61
N ILE A 27 -27.01 -9.24 18.54
CA ILE A 27 -26.48 -10.57 18.88
C ILE A 27 -27.62 -11.47 19.35
N VAL A 28 -28.43 -11.00 20.31
CA VAL A 28 -29.55 -11.77 20.87
C VAL A 28 -30.60 -12.07 19.79
N ARG A 29 -30.94 -11.08 18.95
CA ARG A 29 -31.96 -11.23 17.90
C ARG A 29 -31.57 -12.21 16.80
N HIS A 30 -30.28 -12.29 16.47
CA HIS A 30 -29.78 -13.16 15.40
C HIS A 30 -29.17 -14.47 15.92
N TYR A 31 -29.20 -14.72 17.23
CA TYR A 31 -28.68 -15.95 17.82
C TYR A 31 -29.54 -17.15 17.43
N ARG A 32 -28.91 -18.19 16.88
CA ARG A 32 -29.61 -19.41 16.44
C ARG A 32 -29.28 -20.54 17.41
N LEU A 33 -30.28 -21.30 17.83
CA LEU A 33 -30.09 -22.43 18.75
C LEU A 33 -29.08 -23.49 18.26
N LYS A 34 -28.89 -23.62 16.94
CA LYS A 34 -27.87 -24.51 16.36
C LYS A 34 -26.43 -24.09 16.68
N ASP A 35 -26.21 -22.84 17.06
CA ASP A 35 -24.90 -22.28 17.39
C ASP A 35 -24.58 -22.42 18.90
N LEU A 36 -25.56 -22.79 19.74
CA LEU A 36 -25.41 -23.01 21.18
C LEU A 36 -24.35 -24.05 21.54
N ARG A 37 -24.44 -25.25 20.96
CA ARG A 37 -23.51 -26.35 21.28
C ARG A 37 -22.07 -26.01 20.88
N PRO A 38 -21.77 -25.53 19.65
CA PRO A 38 -20.43 -25.07 19.30
C PRO A 38 -19.89 -23.99 20.23
N ASP A 39 -20.68 -22.95 20.52
CA ASP A 39 -20.25 -21.83 21.35
C ASP A 39 -19.97 -22.25 22.80
N VAL A 40 -20.83 -23.09 23.40
CA VAL A 40 -20.63 -23.62 24.76
C VAL A 40 -19.37 -24.48 24.84
N MET A 41 -19.12 -25.34 23.84
CA MET A 41 -17.93 -26.19 23.81
C MET A 41 -16.64 -25.39 23.62
N ALA A 42 -16.68 -24.37 22.76
CA ALA A 42 -15.56 -23.45 22.58
C ALA A 42 -15.29 -22.63 23.86
N ALA A 43 -16.34 -22.12 24.49
CA ALA A 43 -16.29 -21.38 25.75
C ALA A 43 -15.69 -22.19 26.90
N LEU A 44 -16.14 -23.43 27.10
CA LEU A 44 -15.58 -24.33 28.12
C LEU A 44 -14.11 -24.64 27.87
N THR A 45 -13.73 -24.83 26.61
CA THR A 45 -12.32 -25.06 26.25
C THR A 45 -11.47 -23.84 26.56
N MET A 46 -11.96 -22.65 26.22
CA MET A 46 -11.25 -21.39 26.43
C MET A 46 -11.19 -20.97 27.90
N SER A 47 -12.24 -21.20 28.70
CA SER A 47 -12.29 -20.81 30.11
C SER A 47 -11.20 -21.51 30.93
N VAL A 48 -10.93 -22.77 30.62
CA VAL A 48 -9.85 -23.56 31.25
C VAL A 48 -8.47 -22.96 30.99
N VAL A 49 -8.25 -22.42 29.78
CA VAL A 49 -6.99 -21.73 29.42
C VAL A 49 -6.95 -20.32 30.04
N THR A 50 -8.10 -19.66 30.12
CA THR A 50 -8.21 -18.26 30.56
C THR A 50 -7.87 -18.08 32.03
N LEU A 51 -8.34 -18.97 32.90
CA LEU A 51 -8.15 -18.88 34.35
C LEU A 51 -6.67 -18.78 34.79
N PRO A 52 -5.77 -19.73 34.43
CA PRO A 52 -4.36 -19.64 34.82
C PRO A 52 -3.61 -18.48 34.18
N GLN A 53 -3.96 -18.13 32.94
CA GLN A 53 -3.37 -16.98 32.27
C GLN A 53 -3.73 -15.69 32.99
N ALA A 54 -4.99 -15.54 33.40
CA ALA A 54 -5.46 -14.37 34.13
C ALA A 54 -4.71 -14.17 35.45
N ILE A 55 -4.50 -15.25 36.21
CA ILE A 55 -3.70 -15.24 37.44
C ILE A 55 -2.25 -14.86 37.14
N SER A 56 -1.62 -15.54 36.16
CA SER A 56 -0.22 -15.30 35.81
C SER A 56 0.02 -13.85 35.38
N PHE A 57 -0.90 -13.28 34.59
CA PHE A 57 -0.80 -11.91 34.11
C PHE A 57 -1.08 -10.87 35.19
N ALA A 58 -1.95 -11.14 36.17
CA ALA A 58 -2.07 -10.27 37.34
C ALA A 58 -0.78 -10.23 38.16
N LEU A 59 -0.15 -11.38 38.37
CA LEU A 59 1.14 -11.47 39.07
C LEU A 59 2.26 -10.74 38.34
N ILE A 60 2.26 -10.72 37.00
CA ILE A 60 3.20 -9.90 36.21
C ILE A 60 2.97 -8.40 36.43
N ALA A 61 1.74 -8.00 36.70
CA ALA A 61 1.39 -6.61 37.02
C ALA A 61 1.60 -6.26 38.51
N ASP A 62 2.22 -7.15 39.31
CA ASP A 62 2.28 -7.06 40.77
C ASP A 62 0.91 -6.80 41.44
N LEU A 63 -0.15 -7.38 40.85
CA LEU A 63 -1.51 -7.31 41.36
C LEU A 63 -1.95 -8.62 42.00
N PRO A 64 -2.90 -8.60 42.94
CA PRO A 64 -3.51 -9.80 43.49
C PRO A 64 -4.07 -10.71 42.37
N PRO A 65 -3.91 -12.05 42.47
CA PRO A 65 -4.44 -13.00 41.49
C PRO A 65 -5.93 -12.82 41.15
N GLN A 66 -6.72 -12.43 42.16
CA GLN A 66 -8.16 -12.14 42.06
C GLN A 66 -8.45 -11.12 40.95
N THR A 67 -7.69 -10.02 40.94
CA THR A 67 -7.85 -8.89 40.02
C THR A 67 -7.75 -9.34 38.56
N GLY A 68 -6.86 -10.30 38.27
CA GLY A 68 -6.76 -10.91 36.95
C GLY A 68 -7.97 -11.73 36.56
N VAL A 69 -8.45 -12.57 37.47
CA VAL A 69 -9.63 -13.41 37.21
C VAL A 69 -10.88 -12.54 37.01
N TYR A 70 -11.08 -11.52 37.83
CA TYR A 70 -12.19 -10.56 37.69
C TYR A 70 -12.15 -9.84 36.35
N THR A 71 -10.96 -9.37 35.95
CA THR A 71 -10.72 -8.79 34.63
C THR A 71 -11.09 -9.76 33.52
N ALA A 72 -10.67 -11.02 33.60
CA ALA A 72 -10.94 -12.02 32.58
C ALA A 72 -12.44 -12.35 32.44
N ILE A 73 -13.18 -12.40 33.54
CA ILE A 73 -14.63 -12.64 33.55
C ILE A 73 -15.35 -11.49 32.84
N LEU A 74 -15.17 -10.27 33.34
CA LEU A 74 -15.94 -9.11 32.89
C LEU A 74 -15.52 -8.66 31.50
N ALA A 75 -14.22 -8.60 31.22
CA ALA A 75 -13.74 -8.19 29.91
C ALA A 75 -14.18 -9.14 28.79
N SER A 76 -14.20 -10.46 29.05
CA SER A 76 -14.68 -11.44 28.07
C SER A 76 -16.16 -11.23 27.73
N ILE A 77 -16.99 -10.90 28.73
CA ILE A 77 -18.42 -10.67 28.55
C ILE A 77 -18.66 -9.35 27.82
N ILE A 78 -18.14 -8.24 28.35
CA ILE A 78 -18.40 -6.90 27.82
C ILE A 78 -17.75 -6.74 26.44
N GLY A 79 -16.52 -7.21 26.27
CA GLY A 79 -15.82 -7.17 24.99
C GLY A 79 -16.55 -7.96 23.90
N ALA A 80 -17.25 -9.04 24.25
CA ALA A 80 -18.03 -9.83 23.28
C ALA A 80 -19.37 -9.21 22.91
N LEU A 81 -20.02 -8.54 23.87
CA LEU A 81 -21.33 -7.93 23.67
C LEU A 81 -21.27 -6.64 22.85
N TRP A 82 -20.19 -5.86 23.02
CA TRP A 82 -19.98 -4.58 22.33
C TRP A 82 -18.81 -4.60 21.34
N GLY A 83 -18.05 -5.68 21.23
CA GLY A 83 -17.02 -5.83 20.20
C GLY A 83 -17.59 -6.21 18.84
N SER A 84 -16.76 -6.12 17.80
CA SER A 84 -17.14 -6.56 16.45
C SER A 84 -16.78 -8.01 16.22
N SER A 85 -15.68 -8.49 16.81
CA SER A 85 -15.13 -9.81 16.52
C SER A 85 -15.93 -10.95 17.17
N ILE A 86 -16.17 -12.01 16.42
CA ILE A 86 -16.74 -13.28 16.89
C ILE A 86 -15.77 -13.96 17.86
N HIS A 87 -14.47 -13.94 17.54
CA HIS A 87 -13.49 -14.81 18.16
C HIS A 87 -12.59 -14.11 19.17
N LEU A 88 -12.43 -12.78 19.08
CA LEU A 88 -11.52 -12.04 19.95
C LEU A 88 -11.97 -12.18 21.40
N ASN A 89 -11.10 -12.74 22.23
CA ASN A 89 -11.31 -12.81 23.66
C ASN A 89 -10.53 -11.70 24.36
N THR A 90 -11.26 -10.85 25.08
CA THR A 90 -10.72 -9.70 25.82
C THR A 90 -10.44 -10.08 27.28
N GLY A 91 -9.34 -9.59 27.83
CA GLY A 91 -9.01 -9.76 29.26
C GLY A 91 -7.55 -9.39 29.55
N PRO A 92 -6.96 -9.88 30.64
CA PRO A 92 -5.57 -9.60 30.93
C PRO A 92 -4.63 -10.22 29.89
N THR A 93 -3.54 -9.53 29.57
CA THR A 93 -2.53 -10.00 28.62
C THR A 93 -1.13 -9.71 29.17
N ASN A 94 -0.13 -10.47 28.72
CA ASN A 94 1.26 -10.25 29.11
C ASN A 94 1.71 -8.80 28.84
N THR A 95 1.40 -8.28 27.65
CA THR A 95 1.77 -6.93 27.22
C THR A 95 1.13 -5.87 28.11
N THR A 96 -0.19 -5.95 28.32
CA THR A 96 -0.89 -4.99 29.17
C THR A 96 -0.41 -5.04 30.61
N SER A 97 -0.14 -6.23 31.15
CA SER A 97 0.33 -6.39 32.53
C SER A 97 1.71 -5.78 32.76
N LEU A 98 2.66 -5.98 31.84
CA LEU A 98 3.99 -5.37 31.93
C LEU A 98 3.93 -3.84 31.83
N LEU A 99 3.07 -3.32 30.95
CA LEU A 99 2.90 -1.86 30.82
C LEU A 99 2.25 -1.27 32.08
N VAL A 100 1.19 -1.93 32.59
CA VAL A 100 0.55 -1.55 33.86
C VAL A 100 1.58 -1.54 34.99
N LEU A 101 2.39 -2.60 35.14
CA LEU A 101 3.47 -2.64 36.12
C LEU A 101 4.40 -1.42 35.97
N SER A 102 4.93 -1.20 34.76
CA SER A 102 5.93 -0.16 34.50
C SER A 102 5.45 1.25 34.82
N ILE A 103 4.15 1.51 34.64
CA ILE A 103 3.55 2.83 34.91
C ILE A 103 3.12 2.93 36.37
N LEU A 104 2.52 1.88 36.95
CA LEU A 104 2.04 1.94 38.34
C LEU A 104 3.18 2.02 39.35
N LEU A 105 4.34 1.42 39.06
CA LEU A 105 5.53 1.53 39.92
C LEU A 105 6.03 2.98 40.09
N THR A 106 5.67 3.89 39.19
CA THR A 106 6.00 5.32 39.33
C THR A 106 4.95 6.10 40.13
N VAL A 107 3.84 5.45 40.52
CA VAL A 107 2.67 6.09 41.14
C VAL A 107 2.40 5.56 42.54
N ALA A 108 2.49 4.24 42.75
CA ALA A 108 2.20 3.59 44.02
C ALA A 108 3.10 2.36 44.24
N GLN A 109 3.26 1.94 45.49
CA GLN A 109 4.01 0.73 45.82
C GLN A 109 3.15 -0.53 45.65
N PRO A 110 3.68 -1.63 45.10
CA PRO A 110 2.97 -2.90 45.04
C PRO A 110 2.41 -3.36 46.39
N ASN A 111 1.33 -4.15 46.33
CA ASN A 111 0.64 -4.72 47.49
C ASN A 111 -0.02 -3.72 48.46
N THR A 112 -0.20 -2.45 48.07
CA THR A 112 -0.99 -1.49 48.86
C THR A 112 -2.38 -1.26 48.26
N PRO A 113 -3.37 -0.81 49.05
CA PRO A 113 -4.68 -0.43 48.52
C PRO A 113 -4.61 0.64 47.43
N GLU A 114 -3.70 1.60 47.56
CA GLU A 114 -3.49 2.69 46.59
C GLU A 114 -3.04 2.15 45.22
N TYR A 115 -2.21 1.10 45.20
CA TYR A 115 -1.79 0.44 43.96
C TYR A 115 -2.96 -0.21 43.22
N LEU A 116 -3.85 -0.87 43.97
CA LEU A 116 -5.05 -1.49 43.40
C LEU A 116 -6.03 -0.44 42.86
N ILE A 117 -6.22 0.66 43.59
CA ILE A 117 -7.04 1.80 43.15
C ILE A 117 -6.43 2.44 41.90
N ALA A 118 -5.12 2.66 41.86
CA ALA A 118 -4.42 3.21 40.70
C ALA A 118 -4.54 2.30 39.46
N ALA A 119 -4.47 0.97 39.63
CA ALA A 119 -4.68 0.00 38.55
C ALA A 119 -6.10 0.06 37.97
N ALA A 120 -7.11 0.13 38.84
CA ALA A 120 -8.50 0.27 38.43
C ALA A 120 -8.78 1.63 37.77
N MET A 121 -8.22 2.71 38.32
CA MET A 121 -8.32 4.06 37.75
C MET A 121 -7.65 4.14 36.37
N MET A 122 -6.49 3.50 36.19
CA MET A 122 -5.84 3.39 34.89
C MET A 122 -6.74 2.65 33.88
N ALA A 123 -7.39 1.55 34.29
CA ALA A 123 -8.33 0.83 33.43
C ALA A 123 -9.49 1.74 32.98
N LEU A 124 -10.02 2.57 33.88
CA LEU A 124 -11.06 3.54 33.54
C LEU A 124 -10.57 4.54 32.48
N ILE A 125 -9.42 5.17 32.69
CA ILE A 125 -8.85 6.16 31.76
C ILE A 125 -8.56 5.51 30.39
N VAL A 126 -7.98 4.31 30.38
CA VAL A 126 -7.74 3.54 29.15
C VAL A 126 -9.05 3.24 28.42
N GLY A 127 -10.07 2.84 29.16
CA GLY A 127 -11.40 2.55 28.61
C GLY A 127 -12.05 3.79 27.98
N LEU A 128 -11.95 4.95 28.63
CA LEU A 128 -12.44 6.22 28.12
C LEU A 128 -11.73 6.63 26.83
N PHE A 129 -10.39 6.53 26.77
CA PHE A 129 -9.64 6.83 25.55
C PHE A 129 -10.03 5.92 24.40
N ARG A 130 -10.15 4.60 24.61
CA ARG A 130 -10.54 3.66 23.56
C ARG A 130 -11.98 3.90 23.08
N LEU A 131 -12.91 4.16 24.01
CA LEU A 131 -14.27 4.52 23.67
C LEU A 131 -14.31 5.79 22.81
N PHE A 132 -13.56 6.83 23.20
CA PHE A 132 -13.44 8.06 22.42
C PHE A 132 -12.87 7.79 21.02
N MET A 133 -11.79 7.02 20.89
CA MET A 133 -11.21 6.68 19.59
C MET A 133 -12.19 5.93 18.68
N GLY A 134 -13.02 5.04 19.25
CA GLY A 134 -14.07 4.33 18.51
C GLY A 134 -15.17 5.27 18.00
N LEU A 135 -15.66 6.17 18.86
CA LEU A 135 -16.67 7.17 18.50
C LEU A 135 -16.13 8.22 17.50
N ALA A 136 -14.84 8.54 17.58
CA ALA A 136 -14.13 9.40 16.63
C ALA A 136 -13.77 8.69 15.31
N ARG A 137 -14.10 7.40 15.16
CA ARG A 137 -13.87 6.59 13.95
C ARG A 137 -12.42 6.44 13.52
N LEU A 138 -11.51 6.40 14.49
CA LEU A 138 -10.07 6.28 14.21
C LEU A 138 -9.65 4.87 13.76
N GLY A 139 -10.58 3.92 13.65
CA GLY A 139 -10.34 2.54 13.20
C GLY A 139 -9.95 2.41 11.72
N VAL A 140 -10.10 3.49 10.93
CA VAL A 140 -9.62 3.53 9.54
C VAL A 140 -8.11 3.29 9.43
N LEU A 141 -7.34 3.68 10.45
CA LEU A 141 -5.88 3.52 10.47
C LEU A 141 -5.44 2.05 10.41
N VAL A 142 -6.30 1.12 10.80
CA VAL A 142 -6.03 -0.33 10.79
C VAL A 142 -6.34 -0.98 9.43
N ASN A 143 -6.97 -0.25 8.50
CA ASN A 143 -7.30 -0.79 7.17
C ASN A 143 -6.09 -0.97 6.25
N PHE A 144 -4.95 -0.39 6.59
CA PHE A 144 -3.72 -0.46 5.79
C PHE A 144 -2.87 -1.71 6.05
N VAL A 145 -3.35 -2.65 6.87
CA VAL A 145 -2.68 -3.94 7.11
C VAL A 145 -2.98 -4.87 5.93
N SER A 146 -1.95 -5.23 5.16
CA SER A 146 -2.08 -6.18 4.04
C SER A 146 -2.21 -7.64 4.51
N ASP A 147 -2.77 -8.50 3.65
CA ASP A 147 -2.91 -9.94 3.96
C ASP A 147 -1.56 -10.60 4.27
N SER A 148 -0.49 -10.19 3.58
CA SER A 148 0.87 -10.68 3.85
C SER A 148 1.36 -10.37 5.25
N VAL A 149 1.02 -9.18 5.78
CA VAL A 149 1.33 -8.81 7.17
C VAL A 149 0.51 -9.68 8.12
N ILE A 150 -0.78 -9.88 7.85
CA ILE A 150 -1.67 -10.66 8.72
C ILE A 150 -1.23 -12.12 8.81
N ILE A 151 -0.94 -12.75 7.67
CA ILE A 151 -0.45 -14.13 7.62
C ILE A 151 0.93 -14.24 8.28
N GLY A 152 1.83 -13.27 8.06
CA GLY A 152 3.12 -13.24 8.75
C GLY A 152 2.98 -13.09 10.27
N LEU A 153 2.08 -12.22 10.73
CA LEU A 153 1.79 -11.97 12.14
C LEU A 153 1.24 -13.22 12.83
N THR A 154 0.28 -13.91 12.20
CA THR A 154 -0.30 -15.14 12.74
C THR A 154 0.71 -16.28 12.82
N ALA A 155 1.55 -16.44 11.80
CA ALA A 155 2.61 -17.43 11.80
C ALA A 155 3.67 -17.13 12.87
N GLY A 156 4.08 -15.87 13.01
CA GLY A 156 5.01 -15.42 14.05
C GLY A 156 4.43 -15.60 15.46
N ALA A 157 3.20 -15.17 15.69
CA ALA A 157 2.52 -15.31 16.98
C ALA A 157 2.30 -16.78 17.35
N GLY A 158 1.88 -17.63 16.40
CA GLY A 158 1.79 -19.08 16.60
C GLY A 158 3.14 -19.69 17.00
N THR A 159 4.22 -19.30 16.32
CA THR A 159 5.58 -19.75 16.67
C THR A 159 6.00 -19.30 18.07
N LEU A 160 5.76 -18.05 18.42
CA LEU A 160 6.08 -17.49 19.75
C LEU A 160 5.29 -18.19 20.86
N ILE A 161 3.99 -18.42 20.66
CA ILE A 161 3.15 -19.15 21.61
C ILE A 161 3.69 -20.56 21.80
N PHE A 162 4.01 -21.26 20.70
CA PHE A 162 4.54 -22.62 20.73
C PHE A 162 5.84 -22.71 21.55
N VAL A 163 6.81 -21.84 21.28
CA VAL A 163 8.09 -21.81 22.01
C VAL A 163 7.89 -21.47 23.49
N ASN A 164 7.03 -20.51 23.79
CA ASN A 164 6.73 -20.13 25.18
C ASN A 164 6.04 -21.23 25.99
N GLN A 165 5.44 -22.23 25.34
CA GLN A 165 4.85 -23.38 26.02
C GLN A 165 5.88 -24.47 26.36
N ILE A 166 7.06 -24.49 25.74
CA ILE A 166 8.02 -25.58 25.94
C ILE A 166 8.46 -25.68 27.40
N LYS A 167 8.72 -24.55 28.08
CA LYS A 167 9.06 -24.55 29.51
C LYS A 167 8.01 -25.23 30.40
N HIS A 168 6.73 -25.08 30.07
CA HIS A 168 5.64 -25.68 30.83
C HIS A 168 5.48 -27.17 30.52
N LEU A 169 5.75 -27.56 29.27
CA LEU A 169 5.73 -28.96 28.84
C LEU A 169 6.85 -29.78 29.52
N PHE A 170 8.06 -29.20 29.60
CA PHE A 170 9.24 -29.84 30.19
C PHE A 170 9.39 -29.59 31.71
N ARG A 171 8.54 -28.73 32.29
CA ARG A 171 8.61 -28.24 33.69
C ARG A 171 9.95 -27.59 34.03
N LEU A 172 10.43 -26.72 33.15
CA LEU A 172 11.69 -26.01 33.33
C LEU A 172 11.47 -24.68 34.05
N SER A 173 12.34 -24.38 35.01
CA SER A 173 12.37 -23.12 35.75
C SER A 173 13.26 -22.11 35.03
N ILE A 174 12.74 -21.50 33.96
CA ILE A 174 13.44 -20.45 33.22
C ILE A 174 12.80 -19.07 33.48
N PRO A 175 13.61 -17.98 33.55
CA PRO A 175 13.08 -16.62 33.63
C PRO A 175 12.20 -16.29 32.44
N ASN A 176 11.12 -15.52 32.67
CA ASN A 176 10.35 -14.94 31.57
C ASN A 176 11.19 -13.85 30.90
N SER A 177 11.37 -13.94 29.58
CA SER A 177 12.06 -12.92 28.79
C SER A 177 11.12 -12.38 27.72
N PRO A 178 11.12 -11.05 27.47
CA PRO A 178 10.41 -10.49 26.32
C PRO A 178 11.12 -10.82 24.99
N TYR A 179 12.36 -11.31 25.03
CA TYR A 179 13.18 -11.59 23.85
C TYR A 179 13.15 -13.09 23.50
N PHE A 180 12.74 -13.40 22.28
CA PHE A 180 12.61 -14.77 21.77
C PHE A 180 13.93 -15.56 21.79
N PHE A 181 15.03 -14.93 21.35
CA PHE A 181 16.34 -15.60 21.31
C PHE A 181 16.87 -15.96 22.71
N VAL A 182 16.69 -15.06 23.68
CA VAL A 182 17.04 -15.33 25.09
C VAL A 182 16.23 -16.50 25.64
N THR A 183 14.95 -16.58 25.26
CA THR A 183 14.10 -17.72 25.65
C THR A 183 14.60 -19.04 25.07
N LEU A 184 15.05 -19.06 23.81
CA LEU A 184 15.63 -20.26 23.20
C LEU A 184 16.94 -20.69 23.87
N LEU A 185 17.83 -19.76 24.17
CA LEU A 185 19.09 -20.05 24.87
C LEU A 185 18.82 -20.61 26.28
N ASN A 186 18.00 -19.92 27.08
CA ASN A 186 17.63 -20.38 28.41
C ASN A 186 16.97 -21.76 28.38
N LEU A 187 16.15 -22.01 27.35
CA LEU A 187 15.53 -23.31 27.15
C LEU A 187 16.57 -24.39 26.86
N ALA A 188 17.50 -24.13 25.94
CA ALA A 188 18.57 -25.06 25.58
C ALA A 188 19.47 -25.41 26.77
N GLU A 189 19.82 -24.42 27.60
CA GLU A 189 20.59 -24.62 28.82
C GLU A 189 19.83 -25.43 29.88
N ALA A 190 18.52 -25.22 30.01
CA ALA A 190 17.69 -25.90 31.00
C ALA A 190 17.19 -27.29 30.56
N LEU A 191 17.34 -27.68 29.29
CA LEU A 191 16.86 -28.98 28.76
C LEU A 191 17.26 -30.19 29.60
N PRO A 192 18.48 -30.30 30.17
CA PRO A 192 18.84 -31.44 31.00
C PRO A 192 18.00 -31.57 32.29
N GLN A 193 17.36 -30.50 32.76
CA GLN A 193 16.57 -30.46 34.00
C GLN A 193 15.11 -30.91 33.80
N THR A 194 14.85 -31.68 32.75
CA THR A 194 13.50 -32.08 32.34
C THR A 194 12.82 -32.98 33.36
N HIS A 195 11.58 -32.64 33.73
CA HIS A 195 10.74 -33.51 34.56
C HIS A 195 9.95 -34.48 33.68
N TRP A 196 10.48 -35.70 33.50
CA TRP A 196 9.92 -36.74 32.63
C TRP A 196 8.42 -37.03 32.83
N PRO A 197 7.89 -37.18 34.06
CA PRO A 197 6.45 -37.43 34.24
C PRO A 197 5.59 -36.30 33.66
N THR A 198 6.02 -35.05 33.82
CA THR A 198 5.30 -33.88 33.30
C THR A 198 5.35 -33.85 31.77
N LEU A 199 6.51 -34.16 31.19
CA LEU A 199 6.68 -34.24 29.74
C LEU A 199 5.77 -35.30 29.11
N VAL A 200 5.71 -36.50 29.70
CA VAL A 200 4.83 -37.59 29.24
C VAL A 200 3.36 -37.18 29.30
N LEU A 201 2.92 -36.52 30.38
CA LEU A 201 1.54 -36.03 30.49
C LEU A 201 1.24 -34.94 29.45
N GLY A 202 2.18 -34.04 29.20
CA GLY A 202 2.05 -33.00 28.18
C GLY A 202 1.96 -33.57 26.76
N LEU A 203 2.87 -34.48 26.40
CA LEU A 203 2.84 -35.19 25.11
C LEU A 203 1.60 -36.07 24.98
N GLY A 204 1.19 -36.73 26.06
CA GLY A 204 -0.06 -37.50 26.14
C GLY A 204 -1.29 -36.62 25.90
N THR A 205 -1.29 -35.38 26.41
CA THR A 205 -2.34 -34.39 26.13
C THR A 205 -2.39 -34.08 24.63
N ILE A 206 -1.25 -33.79 24.00
CA ILE A 206 -1.17 -33.53 22.55
C ILE A 206 -1.66 -34.74 21.75
N GLY A 207 -1.16 -35.93 22.07
CA GLY A 207 -1.56 -37.19 21.42
C GLY A 207 -3.06 -37.44 21.54
N LEU A 208 -3.65 -37.22 22.72
CA LEU A 208 -5.08 -37.37 22.95
C LEU A 208 -5.91 -36.36 22.15
N ILE A 209 -5.46 -35.10 22.05
CA ILE A 209 -6.13 -34.09 21.22
C ILE A 209 -6.14 -34.52 19.74
N LEU A 210 -4.99 -34.97 19.22
CA LEU A 210 -4.86 -35.41 17.83
C LEU A 210 -5.67 -36.67 17.55
N LEU A 211 -5.64 -37.64 18.46
CA LEU A 211 -6.43 -38.87 18.37
C LEU A 211 -7.93 -38.56 18.33
N VAL A 212 -8.39 -37.72 19.25
CA VAL A 212 -9.79 -37.31 19.33
C VAL A 212 -10.22 -36.58 18.05
N ARG A 213 -9.39 -35.66 17.54
CA ARG A 213 -9.66 -34.95 16.28
C ARG A 213 -9.73 -35.91 15.09
N ARG A 214 -8.94 -36.99 15.11
CA ARG A 214 -8.91 -38.01 14.04
C ARG A 214 -10.10 -38.96 14.08
N VAL A 215 -10.59 -39.33 15.27
CA VAL A 215 -11.67 -40.32 15.46
C VAL A 215 -13.05 -39.66 15.49
N ARG A 216 -13.20 -38.52 16.19
CA ARG A 216 -14.45 -37.76 16.28
C ARG A 216 -14.15 -36.25 16.19
N PRO A 217 -14.05 -35.70 14.97
CA PRO A 217 -13.70 -34.29 14.75
C PRO A 217 -14.73 -33.30 15.28
N THR A 218 -15.98 -33.73 15.48
CA THR A 218 -17.11 -32.89 15.96
C THR A 218 -17.07 -32.56 17.45
N LEU A 219 -15.99 -32.94 18.12
CA LEU A 219 -15.98 -33.22 19.54
C LEU A 219 -14.74 -32.44 20.06
N PRO A 220 -14.83 -31.61 21.13
CA PRO A 220 -13.72 -30.74 21.54
C PRO A 220 -12.57 -31.57 22.10
N GLY A 221 -11.49 -31.70 21.30
CA GLY A 221 -10.30 -32.46 21.67
C GLY A 221 -9.58 -31.89 22.89
N PRO A 222 -9.26 -30.58 22.90
CA PRO A 222 -8.60 -29.92 24.02
C PRO A 222 -9.30 -30.10 25.37
N LEU A 223 -10.61 -29.83 25.46
CA LEU A 223 -11.37 -29.95 26.71
C LEU A 223 -11.31 -31.37 27.29
N ARG A 224 -11.54 -32.39 26.45
CA ARG A 224 -11.47 -33.79 26.90
C ARG A 224 -10.07 -34.18 27.32
N ALA A 225 -9.05 -33.72 26.62
CA ALA A 225 -7.68 -34.01 27.00
C ALA A 225 -7.36 -33.43 28.38
N ILE A 226 -7.76 -32.18 28.66
CA ILE A 226 -7.56 -31.59 29.99
C ILE A 226 -8.33 -32.37 31.06
N VAL A 227 -9.61 -32.69 30.84
CA VAL A 227 -10.42 -33.44 31.82
C VAL A 227 -9.79 -34.82 32.12
N VAL A 228 -9.40 -35.57 31.10
CA VAL A 228 -8.80 -36.90 31.26
C VAL A 228 -7.47 -36.82 32.01
N ILE A 229 -6.61 -35.88 31.64
CA ILE A 229 -5.28 -35.75 32.25
C ILE A 229 -5.39 -35.21 33.69
N THR A 230 -6.28 -34.26 33.96
CA THR A 230 -6.56 -33.79 35.34
C THR A 230 -7.13 -34.91 36.20
N ALA A 231 -8.06 -35.71 35.69
CA ALA A 231 -8.60 -36.87 36.41
C ALA A 231 -7.49 -37.90 36.70
N PHE A 232 -6.62 -38.17 35.74
CA PHE A 232 -5.47 -39.06 35.91
C PHE A 232 -4.53 -38.57 37.02
N ILE A 233 -4.19 -37.28 37.04
CA ILE A 233 -3.36 -36.69 38.11
C ILE A 233 -4.02 -36.81 39.47
N GLY A 234 -5.32 -36.52 39.58
CA GLY A 234 -6.06 -36.61 40.82
C GLY A 234 -6.17 -38.04 41.36
N LEU A 235 -6.38 -39.03 40.48
CA LEU A 235 -6.46 -40.46 40.85
C LEU A 235 -5.13 -41.00 41.37
N PHE A 236 -4.02 -40.64 40.71
CA PHE A 236 -2.68 -41.12 41.05
C PHE A 236 -1.89 -40.18 41.98
N ARG A 237 -2.52 -39.07 42.42
CA ARG A 237 -1.90 -38.01 43.25
C ARG A 237 -0.53 -37.56 42.71
N LEU A 238 -0.46 -37.34 41.40
CA LEU A 238 0.80 -36.97 40.73
C LEU A 238 1.23 -35.54 41.06
N ASP A 239 0.33 -34.71 41.57
CA ASP A 239 0.63 -33.40 42.15
C ASP A 239 1.62 -33.54 43.33
N GLN A 240 1.49 -34.60 44.13
CA GLN A 240 2.42 -34.91 45.23
C GLN A 240 3.77 -35.45 44.74
N HIS A 241 3.82 -35.93 43.50
CA HIS A 241 5.03 -36.41 42.83
C HIS A 241 5.72 -35.30 41.99
N GLY A 242 5.43 -34.04 42.31
CA GLY A 242 6.03 -32.89 41.66
C GLY A 242 5.39 -32.51 40.32
N VAL A 243 4.25 -33.06 39.90
CA VAL A 243 3.61 -32.51 38.70
C VAL A 243 3.10 -31.08 38.98
N GLY A 244 3.51 -30.12 38.16
CA GLY A 244 3.12 -28.72 38.32
C GLY A 244 1.65 -28.48 37.96
N VAL A 245 0.83 -28.19 38.97
CA VAL A 245 -0.60 -27.86 38.84
C VAL A 245 -0.84 -26.35 38.99
N LEU A 246 -2.09 -25.88 38.84
CA LEU A 246 -2.45 -24.47 39.06
C LEU A 246 -2.22 -24.05 40.52
N GLY A 247 -2.65 -24.89 41.46
CA GLY A 247 -2.66 -24.58 42.89
C GLY A 247 -3.91 -23.81 43.31
N ASP A 248 -3.89 -23.25 44.50
CA ASP A 248 -5.05 -22.61 45.11
C ASP A 248 -5.60 -21.46 44.27
N LEU A 249 -6.93 -21.47 44.13
CA LEU A 249 -7.65 -20.47 43.36
C LEU A 249 -8.37 -19.49 44.28
N PRO A 250 -8.39 -18.19 43.93
CA PRO A 250 -9.16 -17.22 44.68
C PRO A 250 -10.65 -17.60 44.70
N ARG A 251 -11.37 -17.22 45.77
CA ARG A 251 -12.82 -17.42 45.87
C ARG A 251 -13.49 -16.08 46.14
N GLY A 252 -14.55 -15.77 45.42
CA GLY A 252 -15.32 -14.54 45.60
C GLY A 252 -15.88 -13.99 44.29
N LEU A 253 -16.90 -13.15 44.43
CA LEU A 253 -17.40 -12.32 43.34
C LEU A 253 -16.53 -11.06 43.20
N PRO A 254 -16.43 -10.46 41.99
CA PRO A 254 -15.77 -9.18 41.80
C PRO A 254 -16.42 -8.10 42.68
N PRO A 255 -15.73 -7.55 43.70
CA PRO A 255 -16.29 -6.51 44.56
C PRO A 255 -16.27 -5.16 43.83
N LEU A 256 -17.23 -4.29 44.16
CA LEU A 256 -17.24 -2.92 43.66
C LEU A 256 -16.02 -2.17 44.21
N MET A 257 -15.37 -1.41 43.33
CA MET A 257 -14.25 -0.53 43.67
C MET A 257 -14.75 0.90 43.83
N ASP A 258 -14.39 1.55 44.93
CA ASP A 258 -14.60 2.98 45.12
C ASP A 258 -13.47 3.75 44.42
N LEU A 259 -13.77 4.35 43.26
CA LEU A 259 -12.79 5.04 42.44
C LEU A 259 -12.75 6.54 42.79
N PRO A 260 -11.56 7.12 43.06
CA PRO A 260 -11.41 8.53 43.37
C PRO A 260 -11.50 9.38 42.08
N LEU A 261 -12.71 9.52 41.52
CA LEU A 261 -12.96 10.20 40.24
C LEU A 261 -12.55 11.69 40.24
N THR A 262 -12.40 12.30 41.42
CA THR A 262 -12.03 13.70 41.61
C THR A 262 -10.55 13.90 41.96
N ASP A 263 -9.75 12.84 42.06
CA ASP A 263 -8.32 12.93 42.32
C ASP A 263 -7.55 13.29 41.03
N PHE A 264 -7.48 14.59 40.76
CA PHE A 264 -6.82 15.11 39.56
C PHE A 264 -5.31 14.85 39.53
N ASP A 265 -4.65 14.73 40.69
CA ASP A 265 -3.21 14.42 40.76
C ASP A 265 -2.95 12.98 40.29
N LEU A 266 -3.74 12.02 40.78
CA LEU A 266 -3.68 10.63 40.31
C LEU A 266 -4.01 10.53 38.81
N ILE A 267 -5.06 11.21 38.35
CA ILE A 267 -5.44 11.23 36.93
C ILE A 267 -4.29 11.75 36.07
N GLN A 268 -3.67 12.88 36.46
CA GLN A 268 -2.56 13.48 35.72
C GLN A 268 -1.35 12.54 35.64
N LYS A 269 -1.00 11.87 36.74
CA LYS A 269 0.08 10.88 36.79
C LYS A 269 -0.16 9.69 35.86
N LEU A 270 -1.41 9.24 35.75
CA LEU A 270 -1.79 8.08 34.94
C LEU A 270 -2.07 8.41 33.47
N LEU A 271 -2.29 9.68 33.12
CA LEU A 271 -2.84 10.09 31.82
C LEU A 271 -1.97 9.65 30.64
N VAL A 272 -0.67 9.97 30.67
CA VAL A 272 0.27 9.68 29.57
C VAL A 272 0.45 8.17 29.39
N GLY A 273 0.63 7.45 30.49
CA GLY A 273 0.75 5.98 30.46
C GLY A 273 -0.53 5.31 29.96
N SER A 274 -1.70 5.81 30.38
CA SER A 274 -2.99 5.30 29.92
C SER A 274 -3.22 5.55 28.43
N LEU A 275 -2.83 6.72 27.90
CA LEU A 275 -2.90 7.00 26.47
C LEU A 275 -2.03 6.01 25.67
N ALA A 276 -0.80 5.75 26.14
CA ALA A 276 0.09 4.79 25.51
C ALA A 276 -0.48 3.36 25.52
N ILE A 277 -0.97 2.87 26.68
CA ILE A 277 -1.61 1.54 26.78
C ILE A 277 -2.89 1.48 25.92
N SER A 278 -3.64 2.57 25.82
CA SER A 278 -4.84 2.65 24.99
C SER A 278 -4.51 2.40 23.53
N ALA A 279 -3.55 3.15 22.98
CA ALA A 279 -3.10 3.01 21.60
C ALA A 279 -2.49 1.63 21.32
N ILE A 280 -1.58 1.16 22.19
CA ILE A 280 -0.89 -0.13 22.02
C ILE A 280 -1.88 -1.29 22.06
N GLY A 281 -2.73 -1.37 23.09
CA GLY A 281 -3.65 -2.50 23.23
C GLY A 281 -4.78 -2.50 22.19
N LEU A 282 -5.05 -1.35 21.57
CA LEU A 282 -5.99 -1.24 20.44
C LEU A 282 -5.38 -1.75 19.14
N VAL A 283 -4.11 -1.43 18.86
CA VAL A 283 -3.35 -2.05 17.76
C VAL A 283 -3.26 -3.56 17.97
N GLU A 284 -2.98 -4.02 19.19
CA GLU A 284 -2.95 -5.44 19.55
C GLU A 284 -4.31 -6.12 19.31
N ALA A 285 -5.38 -5.62 19.92
CA ALA A 285 -6.73 -6.19 19.81
C ALA A 285 -7.21 -6.28 18.36
N THR A 286 -7.06 -5.20 17.59
CA THR A 286 -7.52 -5.19 16.19
C THR A 286 -6.66 -6.04 15.27
N SER A 287 -5.36 -6.13 15.51
CA SER A 287 -4.48 -7.00 14.74
C SER A 287 -4.82 -8.46 14.98
N ILE A 288 -5.09 -8.86 16.22
CA ILE A 288 -5.56 -10.21 16.56
C ILE A 288 -6.92 -10.48 15.93
N ALA A 289 -7.86 -9.56 16.08
CA ALA A 289 -9.20 -9.70 15.54
C ALA A 289 -9.17 -9.86 14.02
N ARG A 290 -8.37 -9.04 13.32
CA ARG A 290 -8.20 -9.10 11.86
C ARG A 290 -7.50 -10.39 11.44
N ALA A 291 -6.47 -10.80 12.15
CA ALA A 291 -5.78 -12.06 11.95
C ALA A 291 -6.69 -13.27 11.96
N ILE A 292 -7.55 -13.36 12.98
CA ILE A 292 -8.52 -14.46 13.05
C ILE A 292 -9.67 -14.22 12.07
N ALA A 293 -10.00 -12.97 11.75
CA ALA A 293 -11.05 -12.65 10.79
C ALA A 293 -10.74 -13.11 9.38
N VAL A 294 -9.51 -12.96 8.92
CA VAL A 294 -9.05 -13.48 7.62
C VAL A 294 -9.20 -15.00 7.56
N GLN A 295 -8.84 -15.71 8.63
CA GLN A 295 -8.95 -17.18 8.68
C GLN A 295 -10.40 -17.68 8.80
N SER A 296 -11.25 -16.96 9.53
CA SER A 296 -12.66 -17.34 9.75
C SER A 296 -13.62 -16.82 8.68
N GLY A 297 -13.20 -15.84 7.87
CA GLY A 297 -14.04 -15.16 6.88
C GLY A 297 -15.06 -14.18 7.47
N GLN A 298 -14.97 -13.85 8.77
CA GLN A 298 -15.85 -12.84 9.38
C GLN A 298 -15.49 -11.42 8.91
N ARG A 299 -16.47 -10.52 8.95
CA ARG A 299 -16.24 -9.08 8.76
C ARG A 299 -15.94 -8.43 10.10
N LEU A 300 -14.94 -7.54 10.11
CA LEU A 300 -14.52 -6.80 11.30
C LEU A 300 -14.75 -5.31 11.10
N ASP A 301 -15.47 -4.68 12.03
CA ASP A 301 -15.52 -3.24 12.19
C ASP A 301 -14.57 -2.82 13.32
N SER A 302 -13.46 -2.16 12.94
CA SER A 302 -12.46 -1.69 13.90
C SER A 302 -13.01 -0.67 14.89
N ASN A 303 -13.95 0.20 14.49
CA ASN A 303 -14.50 1.23 15.37
C ASN A 303 -15.39 0.60 16.44
N GLN A 304 -16.25 -0.34 16.04
CA GLN A 304 -17.05 -1.13 16.98
C GLN A 304 -16.15 -1.93 17.93
N GLU A 305 -15.05 -2.49 17.44
CA GLU A 305 -14.08 -3.17 18.30
C GLU A 305 -13.47 -2.22 19.34
N PHE A 306 -13.14 -0.97 18.98
CA PHE A 306 -12.64 0.02 19.93
C PHE A 306 -13.66 0.34 21.02
N VAL A 307 -14.94 0.47 20.66
CA VAL A 307 -16.04 0.67 21.61
C VAL A 307 -16.13 -0.50 22.58
N GLY A 308 -16.11 -1.75 22.08
CA GLY A 308 -16.13 -2.95 22.91
C GLY A 308 -14.95 -3.05 23.87
N GLN A 309 -13.73 -2.77 23.40
CA GLN A 309 -12.52 -2.74 24.24
C GLN A 309 -12.57 -1.61 25.28
N GLY A 310 -13.11 -0.44 24.91
CA GLY A 310 -13.29 0.70 25.81
C GLY A 310 -14.26 0.39 26.94
N LEU A 311 -15.45 -0.10 26.60
CA LEU A 311 -16.47 -0.50 27.58
C LEU A 311 -15.99 -1.63 28.48
N ALA A 312 -15.25 -2.61 27.95
CA ALA A 312 -14.67 -3.68 28.76
C ALA A 312 -13.76 -3.13 29.86
N ASN A 313 -12.89 -2.17 29.53
CA ASN A 313 -11.99 -1.55 30.49
C ASN A 313 -12.72 -0.66 31.51
N ILE A 314 -13.73 0.10 31.06
CA ILE A 314 -14.57 0.92 31.95
C ILE A 314 -15.27 0.02 32.97
N VAL A 315 -15.93 -1.06 32.54
CA VAL A 315 -16.64 -1.97 33.45
C VAL A 315 -15.67 -2.63 34.40
N VAL A 316 -14.56 -3.19 33.91
CA VAL A 316 -13.57 -3.87 34.76
C VAL A 316 -13.02 -2.95 35.86
N ALA A 317 -12.85 -1.65 35.59
CA ALA A 317 -12.38 -0.67 36.58
C ALA A 317 -13.28 -0.60 37.82
N PHE A 318 -14.60 -0.67 37.66
CA PHE A 318 -15.55 -0.59 38.78
C PHE A 318 -15.68 -1.89 39.57
N PHE A 319 -15.11 -2.99 39.12
CA PHE A 319 -15.26 -4.31 39.73
C PHE A 319 -13.91 -4.91 40.15
N SER A 320 -13.01 -4.06 40.64
CA SER A 320 -11.69 -4.46 41.17
C SER A 320 -10.85 -5.27 40.17
N GLY A 321 -10.96 -4.96 38.88
CA GLY A 321 -10.04 -5.47 37.87
C GLY A 321 -9.04 -4.41 37.41
N TYR A 322 -8.29 -4.71 36.36
CA TYR A 322 -7.29 -3.81 35.79
C TYR A 322 -7.33 -3.83 34.26
N THR A 323 -6.49 -3.01 33.63
CA THR A 323 -6.47 -2.81 32.19
C THR A 323 -6.40 -4.13 31.39
N CYS A 324 -7.28 -4.26 30.40
CA CYS A 324 -7.42 -5.44 29.56
C CYS A 324 -7.23 -5.14 28.06
N ALA A 325 -6.92 -6.18 27.28
CA ALA A 325 -6.81 -6.14 25.82
C ALA A 325 -7.18 -7.50 25.20
N GLY A 326 -7.10 -7.60 23.87
CA GLY A 326 -7.31 -8.85 23.14
C GLY A 326 -6.14 -9.84 23.31
N SER A 327 -6.43 -11.15 23.37
CA SER A 327 -5.40 -12.19 23.53
C SER A 327 -5.32 -13.14 22.34
N PHE A 328 -4.15 -13.26 21.71
CA PHE A 328 -3.93 -14.22 20.60
C PHE A 328 -4.23 -15.66 21.02
N SER A 329 -3.67 -16.11 22.15
CA SER A 329 -3.82 -17.49 22.61
C SER A 329 -5.28 -17.85 22.90
N ARG A 330 -6.01 -17.01 23.65
CA ARG A 330 -7.42 -17.28 24.00
C ARG A 330 -8.32 -17.22 22.77
N SER A 331 -8.13 -16.21 21.92
CA SER A 331 -8.90 -16.06 20.68
C SER A 331 -8.64 -17.19 19.68
N GLY A 332 -7.39 -17.65 19.58
CA GLY A 332 -7.02 -18.81 18.77
C GLY A 332 -7.64 -20.11 19.29
N VAL A 333 -7.69 -20.31 20.61
CA VAL A 333 -8.39 -21.46 21.22
C VAL A 333 -9.88 -21.38 20.91
N ASN A 334 -10.50 -20.20 21.06
CA ASN A 334 -11.91 -19.99 20.76
C ASN A 334 -12.25 -20.33 19.30
N PHE A 335 -11.43 -19.83 18.36
CA PHE A 335 -11.57 -20.09 16.93
C PHE A 335 -11.39 -21.57 16.59
N THR A 336 -10.29 -22.19 17.04
CA THR A 336 -9.98 -23.60 16.74
C THR A 336 -10.92 -24.59 17.43
N ALA A 337 -11.53 -24.21 18.56
CA ALA A 337 -12.56 -24.98 19.22
C ALA A 337 -13.93 -24.89 18.53
N GLY A 338 -14.06 -24.05 17.49
CA GLY A 338 -15.22 -23.99 16.61
C GLY A 338 -16.33 -23.04 17.06
N ALA A 339 -15.99 -21.98 17.81
CA ALA A 339 -16.93 -20.90 18.11
C ALA A 339 -17.54 -20.35 16.81
N ARG A 340 -18.80 -19.91 16.87
CA ARG A 340 -19.53 -19.38 15.71
C ARG A 340 -20.07 -18.00 15.93
N THR A 341 -20.28 -17.60 17.18
CA THR A 341 -20.78 -16.28 17.54
C THR A 341 -19.96 -15.66 18.68
N PRO A 342 -20.05 -14.33 18.89
CA PRO A 342 -19.42 -13.68 20.03
C PRO A 342 -19.89 -14.24 21.38
N VAL A 343 -21.05 -14.88 21.45
CA VAL A 343 -21.62 -15.44 22.68
C VAL A 343 -20.70 -16.51 23.29
N SER A 344 -19.82 -17.16 22.52
CA SER A 344 -18.81 -18.07 23.09
C SER A 344 -17.89 -17.37 24.11
N ASN A 345 -17.54 -16.10 23.88
CA ASN A 345 -16.74 -15.30 24.81
C ASN A 345 -17.54 -14.92 26.06
N VAL A 346 -18.84 -14.64 25.92
CA VAL A 346 -19.75 -14.41 27.06
C VAL A 346 -19.82 -15.67 27.93
N PHE A 347 -20.08 -16.82 27.33
CA PHE A 347 -20.09 -18.11 28.05
C PHE A 347 -18.75 -18.40 28.69
N SER A 348 -17.63 -18.03 28.08
CA SER A 348 -16.33 -18.24 28.71
C SER A 348 -16.15 -17.41 29.97
N GLY A 349 -16.55 -16.14 29.97
CA GLY A 349 -16.54 -15.33 31.19
C GLY A 349 -17.41 -15.94 32.29
N LEU A 350 -18.61 -16.41 31.93
CA LEU A 350 -19.50 -17.12 32.85
C LEU A 350 -18.90 -18.44 33.36
N PHE A 351 -18.23 -19.21 32.52
CA PHE A 351 -17.59 -20.47 32.94
C PHE A 351 -16.36 -20.24 33.81
N VAL A 352 -15.59 -19.17 33.58
CA VAL A 352 -14.53 -18.78 34.52
C VAL A 352 -15.14 -18.42 35.88
N LEU A 353 -16.24 -17.66 35.89
CA LEU A 353 -16.97 -17.34 37.13
C LEU A 353 -17.49 -18.60 37.84
N ILE A 354 -18.14 -19.52 37.12
CA ILE A 354 -18.62 -20.79 37.68
C ILE A 354 -17.45 -21.64 38.19
N ALA A 355 -16.35 -21.72 37.44
CA ALA A 355 -15.16 -22.46 37.85
C ALA A 355 -14.58 -21.90 39.15
N LEU A 356 -14.59 -20.58 39.32
CA LEU A 356 -14.12 -19.89 40.53
C LEU A 356 -15.00 -20.17 41.75
N LEU A 357 -16.33 -20.17 41.59
CA LEU A 357 -17.27 -20.30 42.70
C LEU A 357 -17.53 -21.75 43.10
N VAL A 358 -17.56 -22.67 42.12
CA VAL A 358 -18.00 -24.06 42.33
C VAL A 358 -16.85 -25.05 42.24
N PHE A 359 -15.96 -24.89 41.25
CA PHE A 359 -14.94 -25.88 40.91
C PHE A 359 -13.52 -25.50 41.36
N ALA A 360 -13.36 -24.51 42.25
CA ALA A 360 -12.04 -24.01 42.66
C ALA A 360 -11.09 -25.14 43.09
N SER A 361 -11.56 -26.08 43.91
CA SER A 361 -10.74 -27.22 44.37
C SER A 361 -10.37 -28.20 43.26
N SER A 362 -11.25 -28.43 42.28
CA SER A 362 -10.96 -29.31 41.15
C SER A 362 -10.06 -28.63 40.11
N ALA A 363 -10.29 -27.34 39.86
CA ALA A 363 -9.51 -26.55 38.92
C ALA A 363 -8.06 -26.32 39.42
N ALA A 364 -7.83 -26.35 40.73
CA ALA A 364 -6.49 -26.32 41.33
C ALA A 364 -5.58 -27.47 40.86
N LEU A 365 -6.16 -28.63 40.50
CA LEU A 365 -5.44 -29.83 40.05
C LEU A 365 -5.11 -29.81 38.55
N ILE A 366 -5.53 -28.79 37.80
CA ILE A 366 -5.28 -28.72 36.36
C ILE A 366 -3.77 -28.59 36.12
N PRO A 367 -3.15 -29.51 35.36
CA PRO A 367 -1.72 -29.48 35.12
C PRO A 367 -1.32 -28.44 34.08
N ARG A 368 -0.24 -27.71 34.39
CA ARG A 368 0.34 -26.71 33.48
C ARG A 368 0.79 -27.34 32.16
N ALA A 369 1.23 -28.60 32.17
CA ALA A 369 1.64 -29.31 30.97
C ALA A 369 0.50 -29.66 30.01
N ALA A 370 -0.72 -29.94 30.52
CA ALA A 370 -1.87 -30.16 29.64
C ALA A 370 -2.30 -28.86 28.95
N LEU A 371 -2.28 -27.74 29.69
CA LEU A 371 -2.53 -26.42 29.13
C LEU A 371 -1.51 -26.06 28.06
N ALA A 372 -0.22 -26.34 28.32
CA ALA A 372 0.85 -26.17 27.34
C ALA A 372 0.59 -26.97 26.06
N GLY A 373 0.21 -28.25 26.19
CA GLY A 373 -0.13 -29.11 25.05
C GLY A 373 -1.30 -28.56 24.22
N VAL A 374 -2.36 -28.09 24.88
CA VAL A 374 -3.52 -27.45 24.21
C VAL A 374 -3.11 -26.20 23.45
N LEU A 375 -2.32 -25.32 24.08
CA LEU A 375 -1.84 -24.09 23.48
C LEU A 375 -0.87 -24.36 22.32
N MET A 376 -0.01 -25.38 22.40
CA MET A 376 0.88 -25.79 21.31
C MET A 376 0.10 -26.28 20.09
N VAL A 377 -0.92 -27.14 20.29
CA VAL A 377 -1.76 -27.63 19.18
C VAL A 377 -2.54 -26.46 18.54
N THR A 378 -3.05 -25.55 19.36
CA THR A 378 -3.76 -24.35 18.89
C THR A 378 -2.83 -23.45 18.08
N ALA A 379 -1.65 -23.17 18.61
CA ALA A 379 -0.64 -22.32 17.98
C ALA A 379 -0.18 -22.89 16.63
N TYR A 380 -0.01 -24.21 16.54
CA TYR A 380 0.29 -24.89 15.27
C TYR A 380 -0.84 -24.74 14.25
N GLY A 381 -2.09 -24.73 14.71
CA GLY A 381 -3.28 -24.55 13.87
C GLY A 381 -3.46 -23.13 13.33
N MET A 382 -2.88 -22.12 13.98
CA MET A 382 -2.93 -20.72 13.53
C MET A 382 -2.01 -20.43 12.33
N ILE A 383 -1.04 -21.32 12.06
CA ILE A 383 -0.08 -21.17 10.96
C ILE A 383 -0.72 -21.66 9.65
N ASP A 384 -1.24 -20.73 8.84
CA ASP A 384 -1.85 -21.03 7.54
C ASP A 384 -0.80 -21.30 6.45
N ARG A 385 -0.33 -22.55 6.39
CA ARG A 385 0.67 -22.98 5.41
C ARG A 385 0.20 -22.87 3.97
N VAL A 386 -1.11 -22.97 3.74
CA VAL A 386 -1.68 -22.92 2.38
C VAL A 386 -1.58 -21.50 1.85
N GLU A 387 -2.01 -20.52 2.64
CA GLU A 387 -1.94 -19.12 2.25
C GLU A 387 -0.49 -18.61 2.22
N MET A 388 0.37 -19.04 3.16
CA MET A 388 1.81 -18.73 3.10
C MET A 388 2.44 -19.22 1.78
N LYS A 389 2.09 -20.43 1.33
CA LYS A 389 2.58 -20.96 0.05
C LYS A 389 2.03 -20.16 -1.14
N ARG A 390 0.77 -19.72 -1.08
CA ARG A 390 0.16 -18.87 -2.12
C ARG A 390 0.89 -17.53 -2.23
N ILE A 391 1.12 -16.84 -1.10
CA ILE A 391 1.86 -15.58 -1.05
C ILE A 391 3.29 -15.78 -1.60
N TRP A 392 3.96 -16.85 -1.16
CA TRP A 392 5.32 -17.17 -1.59
C TRP A 392 5.46 -17.26 -3.12
N LEU A 393 4.47 -17.88 -3.77
CA LEU A 393 4.43 -18.07 -5.21
C LEU A 393 3.88 -16.87 -5.99
N ALA A 394 3.08 -16.01 -5.37
CA ALA A 394 2.37 -14.93 -6.05
C ALA A 394 3.26 -13.70 -6.34
N SER A 395 3.99 -13.18 -5.35
CA SER A 395 4.82 -11.99 -5.56
C SER A 395 5.99 -11.89 -4.59
N ARG A 396 7.19 -11.60 -5.11
CA ARG A 396 8.42 -11.52 -4.29
C ARG A 396 8.33 -10.48 -3.17
N GLY A 397 7.68 -9.34 -3.42
CA GLY A 397 7.58 -8.31 -2.39
C GLY A 397 6.54 -8.62 -1.32
N ASP A 398 5.48 -9.35 -1.65
CA ASP A 398 4.50 -9.78 -0.64
C ASP A 398 5.10 -10.90 0.23
N SER A 399 5.89 -11.80 -0.37
CA SER A 399 6.71 -12.78 0.36
C SER A 399 7.72 -12.11 1.29
N ALA A 400 8.40 -11.05 0.82
CA ALA A 400 9.34 -10.30 1.65
C ALA A 400 8.64 -9.64 2.85
N ILE A 401 7.46 -9.04 2.65
CA ILE A 401 6.65 -8.46 3.73
C ILE A 401 6.23 -9.55 4.73
N MET A 402 5.77 -10.70 4.26
CA MET A 402 5.37 -11.82 5.11
C MET A 402 6.54 -12.30 5.98
N VAL A 403 7.72 -12.55 5.39
CA VAL A 403 8.93 -12.96 6.12
C VAL A 403 9.38 -11.89 7.10
N ALA A 404 9.44 -10.63 6.67
CA ALA A 404 9.81 -9.52 7.54
C ALA A 404 8.86 -9.40 8.73
N THR A 405 7.56 -9.62 8.52
CA THR A 405 6.56 -9.59 9.60
C THR A 405 6.70 -10.79 10.55
N ILE A 406 6.99 -11.99 10.04
CA ILE A 406 7.28 -13.16 10.89
C ILE A 406 8.48 -12.87 11.79
N LEU A 407 9.58 -12.39 11.21
CA LEU A 407 10.79 -12.05 11.97
C LEU A 407 10.49 -10.92 12.97
N ALA A 408 9.81 -9.85 12.54
CA ALA A 408 9.44 -8.76 13.44
C ALA A 408 8.57 -9.25 14.61
N THR A 409 7.64 -10.18 14.38
CA THR A 409 6.78 -10.75 15.45
C THR A 409 7.57 -11.61 16.43
N LEU A 410 8.66 -12.24 15.99
CA LEU A 410 9.55 -13.02 16.85
C LEU A 410 10.51 -12.14 17.64
N PHE A 411 11.00 -11.04 17.07
CA PHE A 411 12.06 -10.22 17.68
C PHE A 411 11.56 -8.95 18.37
N LEU A 412 10.37 -8.46 18.01
CA LEU A 412 9.79 -7.24 18.54
C LEU A 412 8.46 -7.54 19.25
N PRO A 413 8.05 -6.71 20.22
CA PRO A 413 6.69 -6.76 20.75
C PRO A 413 5.65 -6.64 19.64
N LEU A 414 4.55 -7.34 19.80
CA LEU A 414 3.55 -7.58 18.75
C LEU A 414 3.06 -6.29 18.05
N GLN A 415 2.80 -5.22 18.81
CA GLN A 415 2.36 -3.94 18.28
C GLN A 415 3.38 -3.30 17.33
N PHE A 416 4.67 -3.44 17.59
CA PHE A 416 5.72 -2.90 16.73
C PHE A 416 5.91 -3.76 15.47
N ALA A 417 5.70 -5.08 15.59
CA ALA A 417 5.69 -5.97 14.43
C ALA A 417 4.56 -5.61 13.45
N VAL A 418 3.36 -5.33 13.96
CA VAL A 418 2.23 -4.85 13.16
C VAL A 418 2.56 -3.53 12.47
N LEU A 419 3.05 -2.54 13.23
CA LEU A 419 3.38 -1.22 12.68
C LEU A 419 4.45 -1.32 11.59
N ALA A 420 5.50 -2.11 11.81
CA ALA A 420 6.53 -2.37 10.81
C ALA A 420 5.95 -3.01 9.55
N GLY A 421 5.04 -3.96 9.69
CA GLY A 421 4.33 -4.58 8.56
C GLY A 421 3.46 -3.60 7.77
N ILE A 422 2.72 -2.72 8.46
CA ILE A 422 1.92 -1.66 7.82
C ILE A 422 2.84 -0.71 7.05
N ILE A 423 3.92 -0.22 7.68
CA ILE A 423 4.88 0.69 7.05
C ILE A 423 5.49 0.03 5.81
N ALA A 424 5.93 -1.23 5.91
CA ALA A 424 6.46 -1.97 4.76
C ALA A 424 5.44 -2.11 3.62
N SER A 425 4.17 -2.36 3.95
CA SER A 425 3.08 -2.45 2.97
C SER A 425 2.83 -1.10 2.27
N ILE A 426 2.78 0.00 3.04
CA ILE A 426 2.61 1.36 2.51
C ILE A 426 3.80 1.74 1.64
N LEU A 427 5.05 1.50 2.09
CA LEU A 427 6.25 1.79 1.31
C LEU A 427 6.26 1.01 -0.02
N ARG A 428 5.91 -0.28 0.00
CA ARG A 428 5.80 -1.08 -1.22
C ARG A 428 4.72 -0.54 -2.16
N PHE A 429 3.57 -0.13 -1.62
CA PHE A 429 2.51 0.51 -2.40
C PHE A 429 3.02 1.80 -3.04
N LEU A 430 3.67 2.68 -2.26
CA LEU A 430 4.23 3.95 -2.73
C LEU A 430 5.27 3.74 -3.85
N VAL A 431 6.20 2.80 -3.70
CA VAL A 431 7.19 2.48 -4.75
C VAL A 431 6.52 1.95 -6.03
N LYS A 432 5.46 1.17 -5.88
CA LYS A 432 4.70 0.62 -7.01
C LYS A 432 3.91 1.72 -7.74
N THR A 433 3.36 2.70 -7.03
CA THR A 433 2.61 3.81 -7.63
C THR A 433 3.50 4.94 -8.13
N SER A 434 4.71 5.11 -7.58
CA SER A 434 5.69 6.13 -8.00
C SER A 434 6.37 5.82 -9.33
N THR A 435 6.21 4.59 -9.85
CA THR A 435 6.76 4.15 -11.14
C THR A 435 5.63 3.76 -12.10
N PRO A 436 4.75 4.72 -12.48
CA PRO A 436 3.66 4.44 -13.41
C PRO A 436 4.21 3.93 -14.74
N ARG A 437 3.41 3.11 -15.44
CA ARG A 437 3.83 2.61 -16.75
C ARG A 437 3.67 3.73 -17.78
N VAL A 438 4.80 4.21 -18.27
CA VAL A 438 4.86 5.21 -19.35
C VAL A 438 5.55 4.56 -20.54
N HIS A 439 4.82 4.43 -21.64
CA HIS A 439 5.34 3.80 -22.85
C HIS A 439 4.96 4.61 -24.08
N SER A 440 5.90 4.75 -25.00
CA SER A 440 5.62 5.20 -26.35
C SER A 440 4.83 4.12 -27.10
N VAL A 441 3.82 4.55 -27.84
CA VAL A 441 2.89 3.67 -28.55
C VAL A 441 2.72 4.12 -29.99
N VAL A 442 2.39 3.19 -30.86
CA VAL A 442 2.03 3.43 -32.26
C VAL A 442 0.77 2.63 -32.61
N PRO A 443 0.00 3.02 -33.63
CA PRO A 443 -1.11 2.21 -34.11
C PRO A 443 -0.65 0.80 -34.50
N ASP A 444 -1.51 -0.20 -34.31
CA ASP A 444 -1.35 -1.53 -34.88
C ASP A 444 -1.60 -1.53 -36.39
N GLN A 445 -1.34 -2.66 -37.06
CA GLN A 445 -1.45 -2.77 -38.52
C GLN A 445 -2.87 -2.51 -39.04
N ASP A 446 -3.89 -2.80 -38.24
CA ASP A 446 -5.30 -2.56 -38.56
C ASP A 446 -5.80 -1.17 -38.15
N PHE A 447 -4.94 -0.34 -37.54
CA PHE A 447 -5.22 1.00 -37.01
C PHE A 447 -6.38 1.05 -35.98
N LYS A 448 -6.61 -0.05 -35.26
CA LYS A 448 -7.67 -0.17 -34.24
C LYS A 448 -7.14 -0.03 -32.82
N HIS A 449 -5.90 -0.46 -32.59
CA HIS A 449 -5.29 -0.44 -31.27
C HIS A 449 -3.94 0.26 -31.30
N PHE A 450 -3.45 0.57 -30.10
CA PHE A 450 -2.10 1.08 -29.91
C PHE A 450 -1.23 -0.02 -29.31
N VAL A 451 -0.11 -0.29 -29.96
CA VAL A 451 0.93 -1.24 -29.52
C VAL A 451 2.19 -0.50 -29.11
N ARG A 452 3.10 -1.18 -28.39
CA ARG A 452 4.37 -0.58 -27.98
C ARG A 452 5.27 -0.29 -29.18
N GLU A 453 5.98 0.83 -29.11
CA GLU A 453 6.92 1.26 -30.15
C GLU A 453 8.12 0.31 -30.33
N GLU A 454 8.56 -0.41 -29.29
CA GLU A 454 9.83 -1.17 -29.28
C GLU A 454 10.11 -2.04 -30.53
N ASN A 455 9.05 -2.56 -31.18
CA ASN A 455 9.16 -3.40 -32.38
C ASN A 455 8.50 -2.79 -33.64
N ASN A 456 8.10 -1.51 -33.61
CA ASN A 456 7.32 -0.87 -34.67
C ASN A 456 7.90 0.49 -35.05
N ALA A 457 7.73 0.86 -36.32
CA ALA A 457 8.19 2.14 -36.83
C ALA A 457 7.37 3.32 -36.25
N ALA A 458 8.04 4.35 -35.73
CA ALA A 458 7.39 5.54 -35.19
C ALA A 458 7.36 6.70 -36.19
N CYS A 459 6.35 7.57 -36.05
CA CYS A 459 6.24 8.76 -36.89
C CYS A 459 7.38 9.74 -36.55
N PRO A 460 8.10 10.29 -37.55
CA PRO A 460 9.16 11.26 -37.27
C PRO A 460 8.65 12.61 -36.79
N GLN A 461 7.36 12.92 -36.94
CA GLN A 461 6.77 14.23 -36.56
C GLN A 461 5.98 14.20 -35.25
N LEU A 462 5.37 13.05 -34.92
CA LEU A 462 4.45 12.90 -33.79
C LEU A 462 4.90 11.76 -32.88
N GLY A 463 5.23 12.08 -31.63
CA GLY A 463 5.36 11.10 -30.56
C GLY A 463 4.00 10.83 -29.92
N ILE A 464 3.71 9.58 -29.56
CA ILE A 464 2.47 9.22 -28.85
C ILE A 464 2.85 8.44 -27.61
N ILE A 465 2.55 9.00 -26.44
CA ILE A 465 2.89 8.39 -25.15
C ILE A 465 1.62 8.09 -24.37
N THR A 466 1.50 6.85 -23.91
CA THR A 466 0.43 6.45 -22.99
C THR A 466 0.96 6.43 -21.56
N VAL A 467 0.27 7.15 -20.68
CA VAL A 467 0.55 7.16 -19.23
C VAL A 467 -0.50 6.31 -18.52
N SER A 468 -0.06 5.32 -17.75
CA SER A 468 -0.93 4.44 -16.96
C SER A 468 -0.61 4.56 -15.47
N GLY A 469 -1.55 5.09 -14.69
CA GLY A 469 -1.41 5.35 -13.26
C GLY A 469 -1.64 6.83 -12.92
N SER A 470 -1.53 7.16 -11.63
CA SER A 470 -1.79 8.53 -11.14
C SER A 470 -0.58 9.45 -11.36
N LEU A 471 -0.87 10.70 -11.71
CA LEU A 471 0.12 11.77 -11.78
C LEU A 471 0.15 12.53 -10.45
N TYR A 472 1.10 12.19 -9.59
CA TYR A 472 1.25 12.84 -8.29
C TYR A 472 2.72 13.10 -7.97
N PHE A 473 3.00 13.85 -6.90
CA PHE A 473 4.37 14.23 -6.51
C PHE A 473 5.40 13.07 -6.53
N GLY A 474 4.98 11.84 -6.24
CA GLY A 474 5.86 10.67 -6.25
C GLY A 474 6.13 10.09 -7.64
N ALA A 475 5.26 10.34 -8.63
CA ALA A 475 5.32 9.75 -9.96
C ALA A 475 5.84 10.69 -11.05
N VAL A 476 5.70 12.00 -10.87
CA VAL A 476 5.97 13.00 -11.92
C VAL A 476 7.37 12.95 -12.49
N ASN A 477 8.40 12.81 -11.65
CA ASN A 477 9.80 12.75 -12.10
C ASN A 477 10.05 11.57 -13.04
N HIS A 478 9.45 10.40 -12.74
CA HIS A 478 9.58 9.23 -13.61
C HIS A 478 8.92 9.47 -14.96
N VAL A 479 7.70 10.03 -14.97
CA VAL A 479 6.96 10.32 -16.20
C VAL A 479 7.70 11.33 -17.06
N GLU A 480 8.14 12.44 -16.46
CA GLU A 480 8.90 13.48 -17.14
C GLU A 480 10.19 12.93 -17.75
N GLN A 481 10.94 12.13 -16.99
CA GLN A 481 12.18 11.51 -17.48
C GLN A 481 11.93 10.56 -18.66
N VAL A 482 10.84 9.78 -18.66
CA VAL A 482 10.49 8.92 -19.79
C VAL A 482 10.11 9.75 -21.03
N ILE A 483 9.36 10.84 -20.86
CA ILE A 483 9.01 11.76 -21.97
C ILE A 483 10.27 12.42 -22.53
N HIS A 484 11.19 12.85 -21.66
CA HIS A 484 12.46 13.44 -22.06
C HIS A 484 13.32 12.46 -22.85
N ASN A 485 13.47 11.23 -22.35
CA ASN A 485 14.21 10.17 -23.02
C ASN A 485 13.62 9.81 -24.40
N ASN A 486 12.28 9.83 -24.55
CA ASN A 486 11.64 9.62 -25.85
C ASN A 486 11.98 10.76 -26.82
N LEU A 487 11.92 12.01 -26.35
CA LEU A 487 12.28 13.17 -27.14
C LEU A 487 13.76 13.20 -27.56
N GLU A 488 14.67 12.70 -26.70
CA GLU A 488 16.09 12.54 -27.05
C GLU A 488 16.32 11.47 -28.13
N ARG A 489 15.57 10.37 -28.10
CA ARG A 489 15.63 9.32 -29.13
C ARG A 489 15.03 9.77 -30.46
N HIS A 490 14.02 10.64 -30.42
CA HIS A 490 13.29 11.10 -31.61
C HIS A 490 13.29 12.64 -31.71
N PRO A 491 14.44 13.29 -31.97
CA PRO A 491 14.53 14.76 -32.00
C PRO A 491 13.68 15.43 -33.10
N GLY A 492 13.24 14.67 -34.10
CA GLY A 492 12.30 15.14 -35.13
C GLY A 492 10.86 15.28 -34.65
N GLN A 493 10.46 14.59 -33.57
CA GLN A 493 9.09 14.60 -33.04
C GLN A 493 8.83 15.91 -32.30
N ARG A 494 8.43 16.93 -33.05
CA ARG A 494 8.06 18.24 -32.49
C ARG A 494 6.70 18.24 -31.83
N PHE A 495 5.83 17.30 -32.18
CA PHE A 495 4.49 17.19 -31.60
C PHE A 495 4.41 15.96 -30.70
N LEU A 496 3.69 16.09 -29.58
CA LEU A 496 3.45 15.00 -28.63
C LEU A 496 1.97 14.83 -28.38
N LEU A 497 1.46 13.61 -28.54
CA LEU A 497 0.13 13.21 -28.08
C LEU A 497 0.25 12.39 -26.78
N LEU A 498 -0.20 12.96 -25.67
CA LEU A 498 -0.33 12.30 -24.38
C LEU A 498 -1.69 11.63 -24.26
N ARG A 499 -1.69 10.30 -24.11
CA ARG A 499 -2.90 9.51 -23.86
C ARG A 499 -3.05 9.31 -22.35
N LEU A 500 -3.96 10.04 -21.72
CA LEU A 500 -4.17 10.07 -20.26
C LEU A 500 -5.41 9.28 -19.80
N HIS A 501 -5.88 8.39 -20.66
CA HIS A 501 -7.08 7.60 -20.44
C HIS A 501 -6.99 6.47 -19.41
N LEU A 502 -5.81 6.29 -18.82
CA LEU A 502 -5.54 5.40 -17.71
C LEU A 502 -5.00 6.19 -16.49
N VAL A 503 -5.22 7.51 -16.48
CA VAL A 503 -4.87 8.41 -15.38
C VAL A 503 -6.14 8.77 -14.63
N ASP A 504 -6.30 8.21 -13.44
CA ASP A 504 -7.49 8.43 -12.61
C ASP A 504 -7.36 9.67 -11.71
N HIS A 505 -6.12 10.07 -11.40
CA HIS A 505 -5.83 11.18 -10.50
C HIS A 505 -4.62 11.99 -10.98
N CYS A 506 -4.73 13.30 -10.85
CA CYS A 506 -3.66 14.26 -11.14
C CYS A 506 -3.66 15.32 -10.03
N ASP A 507 -2.56 15.44 -9.28
CA ASP A 507 -2.40 16.51 -8.29
C ASP A 507 -1.72 17.76 -8.91
N LEU A 508 -1.52 18.78 -8.09
CA LEU A 508 -0.85 20.01 -8.52
C LEU A 508 0.57 19.76 -9.07
N SER A 509 1.32 18.82 -8.49
CA SER A 509 2.65 18.43 -9.01
C SER A 509 2.53 17.81 -10.40
N GLY A 510 1.53 16.96 -10.62
CA GLY A 510 1.16 16.42 -11.93
C GLY A 510 0.91 17.52 -12.96
N ILE A 511 0.15 18.54 -12.58
CA ILE A 511 -0.14 19.69 -13.44
C ILE A 511 1.14 20.48 -13.76
N HIS A 512 1.97 20.79 -12.76
CA HIS A 512 3.24 21.49 -12.99
C HIS A 512 4.19 20.72 -13.92
N MET A 513 4.24 19.39 -13.81
CA MET A 513 5.00 18.55 -14.72
C MET A 513 4.46 18.64 -16.15
N LEU A 514 3.14 18.56 -16.34
CA LEU A 514 2.54 18.73 -17.67
C LEU A 514 2.83 20.12 -18.26
N GLU A 515 2.80 21.17 -17.45
CA GLU A 515 3.18 22.52 -17.90
C GLU A 515 4.66 22.61 -18.29
N ALA A 516 5.55 21.89 -17.60
CA ALA A 516 6.96 21.79 -17.96
C ALA A 516 7.13 21.08 -19.32
N VAL A 517 6.42 19.96 -19.53
CA VAL A 517 6.40 19.24 -20.82
C VAL A 517 5.87 20.13 -21.95
N VAL A 518 4.77 20.86 -21.73
CA VAL A 518 4.22 21.80 -22.72
C VAL A 518 5.24 22.89 -23.09
N ARG A 519 5.89 23.50 -22.10
CA ARG A 519 6.95 24.49 -22.34
C ARG A 519 8.11 23.90 -23.15
N LEU A 520 8.54 22.68 -22.81
CA LEU A 520 9.65 21.99 -23.48
C LEU A 520 9.36 21.78 -24.97
N TYR A 521 8.17 21.30 -25.32
CA TYR A 521 7.78 21.06 -26.72
C TYR A 521 7.55 22.36 -27.50
N ARG A 522 6.91 23.37 -26.89
CA ARG A 522 6.69 24.69 -27.50
C ARG A 522 7.98 25.45 -27.78
N GLN A 523 8.96 25.38 -26.89
CA GLN A 523 10.29 25.98 -27.12
C GLN A 523 11.03 25.37 -28.33
N ARG A 524 10.70 24.14 -28.73
CA ARG A 524 11.25 23.46 -29.90
C ARG A 524 10.42 23.66 -31.18
N GLY A 525 9.40 24.51 -31.13
CA GLY A 525 8.56 24.85 -32.28
C GLY A 525 7.53 23.78 -32.64
N GLY A 526 7.06 23.01 -31.66
CA GLY A 526 5.86 22.17 -31.80
C GLY A 526 4.91 22.34 -30.61
N ASP A 527 4.10 21.33 -30.30
CA ASP A 527 3.10 21.44 -29.23
C ASP A 527 2.69 20.07 -28.63
N VAL A 528 1.96 20.10 -27.53
CA VAL A 528 1.46 18.92 -26.81
C VAL A 528 -0.06 18.85 -26.89
N PHE A 529 -0.56 17.65 -27.14
CA PHE A 529 -1.99 17.35 -27.25
C PHE A 529 -2.34 16.25 -26.25
N ILE A 530 -3.57 16.27 -25.74
CA ILE A 530 -4.03 15.32 -24.73
C ILE A 530 -5.26 14.58 -25.25
N SER A 531 -5.30 13.27 -25.04
CA SER A 531 -6.48 12.45 -25.37
C SER A 531 -6.98 11.61 -24.20
N GLY A 532 -8.30 11.49 -24.13
CA GLY A 532 -9.02 10.59 -23.22
C GLY A 532 -8.95 10.97 -21.75
N LEU A 533 -9.10 12.24 -21.40
CA LEU A 533 -9.15 12.67 -19.99
C LEU A 533 -10.41 12.17 -19.27
N HIS A 534 -10.23 11.70 -18.03
CA HIS A 534 -11.33 11.45 -17.11
C HIS A 534 -11.81 12.75 -16.45
N GLN A 535 -13.12 12.83 -16.16
CA GLN A 535 -13.77 13.99 -15.54
C GLN A 535 -13.09 14.53 -14.26
N PRO A 536 -12.67 13.70 -13.29
CA PRO A 536 -11.97 14.19 -12.10
C PRO A 536 -10.67 14.93 -12.43
N VAL A 537 -9.88 14.40 -13.37
CA VAL A 537 -8.61 15.01 -13.81
C VAL A 537 -8.87 16.30 -14.57
N MET A 538 -9.90 16.32 -15.44
CA MET A 538 -10.28 17.53 -16.17
C MET A 538 -10.69 18.66 -15.23
N LYS A 539 -11.43 18.36 -14.15
CA LYS A 539 -11.80 19.37 -13.14
C LYS A 539 -10.59 19.95 -12.43
N GLU A 540 -9.63 19.12 -12.02
CA GLU A 540 -8.38 19.60 -11.40
C GLU A 540 -7.58 20.47 -12.37
N MET A 541 -7.47 20.06 -13.64
CA MET A 541 -6.80 20.85 -14.68
C MET A 541 -7.48 22.22 -14.91
N ASP A 542 -8.82 22.28 -14.87
CA ASP A 542 -9.56 23.53 -15.04
C ASP A 542 -9.39 24.46 -13.83
N LEU A 543 -9.50 23.91 -12.62
CA LEU A 543 -9.32 24.66 -11.37
C LEU A 543 -7.95 25.33 -11.30
N HIS A 544 -6.91 24.67 -11.79
CA HIS A 544 -5.54 25.19 -11.84
C HIS A 544 -5.22 25.96 -13.14
N GLY A 545 -6.19 26.14 -14.04
CA GLY A 545 -6.03 26.93 -15.27
C GLY A 545 -5.19 26.27 -16.36
N PHE A 546 -4.84 24.98 -16.22
CA PHE A 546 -4.06 24.24 -17.19
C PHE A 546 -4.76 24.15 -18.56
N ILE A 547 -6.08 23.97 -18.56
CA ILE A 547 -6.88 23.92 -19.81
C ILE A 547 -6.72 25.21 -20.62
N LYS A 548 -6.75 26.37 -19.94
CA LYS A 548 -6.57 27.68 -20.60
C LYS A 548 -5.15 27.86 -21.14
N LYS A 549 -4.15 27.33 -20.44
CA LYS A 549 -2.74 27.42 -20.82
C LYS A 549 -2.38 26.54 -22.02
N LEU A 550 -2.95 25.34 -22.09
CA LEU A 550 -2.78 24.45 -23.23
C LEU A 550 -3.61 24.95 -24.42
N GLY A 551 -4.85 25.34 -24.16
CA GLY A 551 -5.85 25.72 -25.15
C GLY A 551 -6.92 24.63 -25.29
N PRO A 552 -8.22 24.98 -25.37
CA PRO A 552 -9.30 24.00 -25.41
C PRO A 552 -9.23 23.06 -26.63
N ASP A 553 -8.67 23.54 -27.75
CA ASP A 553 -8.54 22.76 -28.99
C ASP A 553 -7.45 21.67 -28.94
N HIS A 554 -6.77 21.50 -27.81
CA HIS A 554 -5.70 20.50 -27.62
C HIS A 554 -6.17 19.24 -26.90
N PHE A 555 -7.45 19.15 -26.55
CA PHE A 555 -8.05 18.05 -25.83
C PHE A 555 -9.00 17.28 -26.75
N PHE A 556 -8.75 15.97 -26.90
CA PHE A 556 -9.52 15.13 -27.81
C PHE A 556 -10.08 13.90 -27.13
N ASP A 557 -11.21 13.44 -27.68
CA ASP A 557 -11.64 12.06 -27.47
C ASP A 557 -10.68 11.09 -28.18
N ARG A 558 -10.67 9.83 -27.71
CA ARG A 558 -9.67 8.83 -28.13
C ARG A 558 -9.61 8.65 -29.65
N GLU A 559 -10.75 8.66 -30.33
CA GLU A 559 -10.88 8.39 -31.76
C GLU A 559 -10.53 9.59 -32.65
N GLN A 560 -10.71 10.81 -32.15
CA GLN A 560 -10.59 12.03 -32.96
C GLN A 560 -9.16 12.60 -33.01
N SER A 561 -8.32 12.19 -32.05
CA SER A 561 -6.97 12.75 -31.87
C SER A 561 -6.07 12.63 -33.11
N ILE A 562 -5.91 11.42 -33.67
CA ILE A 562 -5.00 11.18 -34.80
C ILE A 562 -5.50 11.85 -36.09
N PRO A 563 -6.77 11.71 -36.51
CA PRO A 563 -7.26 12.40 -37.71
C PRO A 563 -7.09 13.91 -37.62
N HIS A 564 -7.41 14.52 -36.46
CA HIS A 564 -7.28 15.95 -36.28
C HIS A 564 -5.83 16.40 -36.40
N LEU A 565 -4.92 15.75 -35.67
CA LEU A 565 -3.50 16.07 -35.69
C LEU A 565 -2.91 15.92 -37.09
N PHE A 566 -3.26 14.83 -37.79
CA PHE A 566 -2.74 14.57 -39.13
C PHE A 566 -3.13 15.65 -40.14
N HIS A 567 -4.38 16.12 -40.11
CA HIS A 567 -4.89 17.07 -41.09
C HIS A 567 -4.61 18.55 -40.76
N HIS A 568 -4.45 18.90 -39.48
CA HIS A 568 -4.37 20.30 -39.05
C HIS A 568 -3.03 20.69 -38.42
N VAL A 569 -2.26 19.71 -37.94
CA VAL A 569 -1.03 19.97 -37.15
C VAL A 569 0.20 19.41 -37.85
N LEU A 570 0.13 18.18 -38.35
CA LEU A 570 1.26 17.56 -39.03
C LEU A 570 1.49 18.17 -40.42
N GLU A 571 2.76 18.39 -40.74
CA GLU A 571 3.16 19.02 -41.99
C GLU A 571 3.14 17.99 -43.15
N PRO A 572 2.25 18.13 -44.16
CA PRO A 572 2.11 17.15 -45.24
C PRO A 572 3.36 17.03 -46.11
N SER A 573 4.13 18.10 -46.24
CA SER A 573 5.38 18.08 -47.02
C SER A 573 6.41 17.11 -46.43
N ILE A 574 6.51 17.02 -45.10
CA ILE A 574 7.38 16.03 -44.44
C ILE A 574 6.80 14.62 -44.67
N CYS A 575 5.49 14.43 -44.53
CA CYS A 575 4.82 13.15 -44.78
C CYS A 575 5.02 12.62 -46.21
N ILE A 576 5.00 13.49 -47.21
CA ILE A 576 5.07 13.14 -48.65
C ILE A 576 6.53 12.99 -49.10
N TYR A 577 7.40 13.93 -48.71
CA TYR A 577 8.73 14.06 -49.29
C TYR A 577 9.87 13.56 -48.39
N GLU A 578 9.71 13.50 -47.06
CA GLU A 578 10.83 13.21 -46.15
C GLU A 578 10.64 11.95 -45.28
N CYS A 579 9.41 11.50 -45.10
CA CYS A 579 9.07 10.35 -44.27
C CYS A 579 8.98 9.09 -45.13
N GLU A 580 9.76 8.06 -44.81
CA GLU A 580 9.69 6.76 -45.49
C GLU A 580 8.62 5.83 -44.88
N LEU A 581 8.13 6.19 -43.69
CA LEU A 581 7.27 5.34 -42.87
C LEU A 581 5.78 5.61 -43.11
N ARG A 582 4.98 4.57 -42.88
CA ARG A 582 3.51 4.57 -43.00
C ARG A 582 2.85 4.12 -41.69
N VAL A 583 2.86 5.01 -40.71
CA VAL A 583 2.49 4.70 -39.32
C VAL A 583 0.98 4.82 -39.04
N PHE A 584 0.30 5.74 -39.72
CA PHE A 584 -1.13 6.05 -39.49
C PHE A 584 -2.00 5.63 -40.68
N ALA A 585 -3.31 5.44 -40.45
CA ALA A 585 -4.26 5.13 -41.53
C ALA A 585 -4.30 6.26 -42.58
N GLU A 586 -4.31 7.50 -42.10
CA GLU A 586 -4.38 8.73 -42.88
C GLU A 586 -3.16 8.89 -43.80
N CYS A 587 -2.01 8.37 -43.36
CA CYS A 587 -0.81 8.44 -44.18
C CYS A 587 -0.74 7.34 -45.23
N GLN A 588 -1.57 6.30 -45.20
CA GLN A 588 -1.54 5.24 -46.24
C GLN A 588 -1.92 5.79 -47.61
N ALA A 589 -2.89 6.70 -47.66
CA ALA A 589 -3.41 7.28 -48.90
C ALA A 589 -2.56 8.42 -49.48
N LEU A 590 -1.61 8.98 -48.72
CA LEU A 590 -0.77 10.06 -49.21
C LEU A 590 0.20 9.55 -50.29
N PRO A 591 0.48 10.29 -51.37
CA PRO A 591 1.60 9.94 -52.25
C PRO A 591 2.91 9.98 -51.45
N LYS A 592 3.72 8.90 -51.48
CA LYS A 592 5.13 8.99 -51.06
C LYS A 592 5.94 9.36 -52.28
N TRP A 593 6.80 10.35 -52.14
CA TRP A 593 7.79 10.66 -53.15
C TRP A 593 9.10 9.95 -52.81
N THR A 594 9.42 8.86 -53.51
CA THR A 594 10.74 8.25 -53.42
C THR A 594 11.69 9.08 -54.28
N TYR A 595 12.66 9.76 -53.66
CA TYR A 595 13.81 10.23 -54.40
C TYR A 595 14.48 8.97 -54.97
N GLY A 596 14.54 8.83 -56.30
CA GLY A 596 15.12 7.62 -56.92
C GLY A 596 16.55 7.34 -56.42
N SER A 597 17.10 6.17 -56.77
CA SER A 597 18.40 5.62 -56.31
C SER A 597 19.63 6.55 -56.38
N ASN A 598 19.51 7.75 -56.93
CA ASN A 598 20.56 8.74 -57.11
C ASN A 598 20.55 9.85 -56.03
N VAL A 599 19.63 9.80 -55.06
CA VAL A 599 19.67 10.64 -53.87
C VAL A 599 20.09 9.75 -52.69
N PRO A 600 21.22 10.02 -52.03
CA PRO A 600 21.70 9.18 -50.93
C PRO A 600 20.63 9.03 -49.83
N GLU A 601 20.61 7.90 -49.11
CA GLU A 601 19.69 7.72 -47.97
C GLU A 601 20.02 8.73 -46.86
N SER A 602 18.98 9.18 -46.13
CA SER A 602 19.06 10.16 -45.02
C SER A 602 20.25 9.94 -44.05
N THR A 603 20.64 8.69 -43.84
CA THR A 603 21.76 8.22 -42.99
C THR A 603 23.16 8.49 -43.58
N SER A 604 23.30 8.52 -44.90
CA SER A 604 24.60 8.73 -45.57
C SER A 604 25.05 10.20 -45.65
N PHE A 605 24.17 11.16 -45.33
CA PHE A 605 24.48 12.60 -45.34
C PHE A 605 25.23 13.10 -44.09
N GLN A 606 25.53 12.24 -43.12
CA GLN A 606 26.25 12.63 -41.89
C GLN A 606 27.76 12.83 -42.11
N GLU A 607 28.36 12.23 -43.15
CA GLU A 607 29.81 12.26 -43.36
C GLU A 607 30.33 13.52 -44.10
N VAL A 608 29.47 14.25 -44.81
CA VAL A 608 29.87 15.44 -45.58
C VAL A 608 29.57 16.71 -44.78
N GLU A 609 30.62 17.41 -44.35
CA GLU A 609 30.50 18.68 -43.65
C GLU A 609 30.02 19.79 -44.61
N ILE A 610 28.84 20.34 -44.34
CA ILE A 610 28.24 21.46 -45.07
C ILE A 610 28.29 22.69 -44.17
N LYS A 611 28.98 23.75 -44.61
CA LYS A 611 29.01 25.03 -43.91
C LYS A 611 27.62 25.66 -43.92
N THR A 612 27.23 26.25 -42.81
CA THR A 612 25.93 26.92 -42.69
C THR A 612 26.09 28.43 -42.61
N TRP A 613 25.17 29.16 -43.22
CA TRP A 613 25.04 30.61 -43.03
C TRP A 613 23.87 30.93 -42.11
N LEU A 614 24.04 31.91 -41.24
CA LEU A 614 22.97 32.52 -40.47
C LEU A 614 22.11 33.42 -41.38
N PRO A 615 20.81 33.59 -41.08
CA PRO A 615 19.96 34.54 -41.80
C PRO A 615 20.54 35.95 -41.91
N SER A 616 21.21 36.43 -40.85
CA SER A 616 21.85 37.75 -40.84
C SER A 616 23.02 37.87 -41.82
N GLU A 617 23.80 36.79 -42.01
CA GLU A 617 24.93 36.76 -42.94
C GLU A 617 24.43 36.81 -44.38
N LEU A 618 23.39 36.01 -44.69
CA LEU A 618 22.75 36.06 -46.00
C LEU A 618 22.11 37.43 -46.28
N LYS A 619 21.47 38.04 -45.27
CA LYS A 619 20.85 39.37 -45.41
C LYS A 619 21.87 40.47 -45.67
N ALA A 620 23.05 40.40 -45.03
CA ALA A 620 24.14 41.35 -45.28
C ALA A 620 24.61 41.31 -46.74
N GLN A 621 24.74 40.12 -47.31
CA GLN A 621 25.14 39.92 -48.71
C GLN A 621 24.07 40.41 -49.69
N LEU A 622 22.79 40.19 -49.40
CA LEU A 622 21.67 40.62 -50.26
C LEU A 622 21.42 42.15 -50.25
N ASN A 623 21.98 42.89 -49.28
CA ASN A 623 21.84 44.36 -49.20
C ASN A 623 22.99 45.12 -49.90
N GLY A 624 23.96 44.44 -50.51
CA GLY A 624 25.02 45.06 -51.32
C GLY A 624 24.44 45.85 -52.51
N ARG A 625 25.02 47.01 -52.84
CA ARG A 625 24.47 48.00 -53.79
C ARG A 625 24.66 47.68 -55.28
N GLU A 626 25.13 46.50 -55.66
CA GLU A 626 25.38 46.15 -57.07
C GLU A 626 24.30 45.21 -57.62
N ARG A 627 23.91 45.43 -58.89
CA ARG A 627 22.86 44.66 -59.59
C ARG A 627 23.27 43.21 -59.93
N ASP A 628 24.47 42.81 -59.57
CA ASP A 628 25.02 41.48 -59.80
C ASP A 628 25.45 40.92 -58.43
N LEU A 629 24.58 40.14 -57.79
CA LEU A 629 24.88 39.55 -56.48
C LEU A 629 26.08 38.59 -56.62
N ASP A 630 27.07 38.73 -55.76
CA ASP A 630 28.25 37.84 -55.66
C ASP A 630 27.90 36.44 -55.14
N ILE A 631 26.61 36.14 -54.91
CA ILE A 631 26.12 34.87 -54.39
C ILE A 631 24.89 34.40 -55.18
N MET A 632 24.68 33.09 -55.24
CA MET A 632 23.46 32.48 -55.75
C MET A 632 22.64 31.89 -54.61
N VAL A 633 21.42 32.39 -54.41
CA VAL A 633 20.47 31.80 -53.47
C VAL A 633 19.60 30.81 -54.23
N ILE A 634 19.62 29.55 -53.84
CA ILE A 634 18.88 28.48 -54.52
C ILE A 634 17.84 27.90 -53.56
N ASP A 635 16.57 28.08 -53.90
CA ASP A 635 15.47 27.50 -53.15
C ASP A 635 15.16 26.10 -53.67
N VAL A 636 15.36 25.10 -52.80
CA VAL A 636 15.16 23.69 -53.15
C VAL A 636 13.79 23.14 -52.73
N ARG A 637 12.87 24.01 -52.33
CA ARG A 637 11.48 23.64 -52.04
C ARG A 637 10.69 23.35 -53.32
N GLU A 638 9.47 22.87 -53.15
CA GLU A 638 8.55 22.65 -54.27
C GLU A 638 7.97 23.97 -54.79
N PRO A 639 7.54 24.06 -56.08
CA PRO A 639 7.06 25.30 -56.68
C PRO A 639 5.96 26.01 -55.88
N LEU A 640 5.01 25.26 -55.33
CA LEU A 640 3.94 25.79 -54.49
C LEU A 640 4.44 26.44 -53.19
N GLU A 641 5.51 25.91 -52.59
CA GLU A 641 6.10 26.49 -51.38
C GLU A 641 6.89 27.76 -51.69
N TYR A 642 7.55 27.80 -52.84
CA TYR A 642 8.31 28.95 -53.32
C TYR A 642 7.39 30.12 -53.70
N GLN A 643 6.29 29.84 -54.41
CA GLN A 643 5.28 30.83 -54.79
C GLN A 643 4.58 31.48 -53.57
N ARG A 644 4.38 30.73 -52.48
CA ARG A 644 3.80 31.27 -51.24
C ARG A 644 4.69 32.28 -50.53
N GLY A 645 5.99 32.30 -50.85
CA GLY A 645 6.96 33.19 -50.22
C GLY A 645 8.35 32.56 -50.23
N HIS A 646 9.33 33.28 -50.77
CA HIS A 646 10.74 32.86 -50.86
C HIS A 646 11.69 34.02 -50.54
N ILE A 647 12.96 33.71 -50.29
CA ILE A 647 13.97 34.74 -50.01
C ILE A 647 14.18 35.57 -51.29
N PRO A 648 14.20 36.92 -51.22
CA PRO A 648 14.40 37.76 -52.40
C PRO A 648 15.63 37.34 -53.22
N HIS A 649 15.48 37.33 -54.55
CA HIS A 649 16.51 36.89 -55.51
C HIS A 649 16.84 35.38 -55.49
N ALA A 650 16.13 34.56 -54.71
CA ALA A 650 16.32 33.12 -54.75
C ALA A 650 15.80 32.53 -56.06
N GLN A 651 16.57 31.62 -56.68
CA GLN A 651 16.13 30.87 -57.86
C GLN A 651 15.58 29.51 -57.44
N LEU A 652 14.43 29.12 -57.99
CA LEU A 652 13.80 27.84 -57.70
C LEU A 652 14.53 26.69 -58.43
N LEU A 653 15.12 25.78 -57.66
CA LEU A 653 15.66 24.51 -58.15
C LEU A 653 15.23 23.39 -57.19
N PRO A 654 14.02 22.82 -57.36
CA PRO A 654 13.48 21.84 -56.42
C PRO A 654 14.46 20.68 -56.21
N LEU A 655 14.58 20.19 -54.97
CA LEU A 655 15.57 19.17 -54.58
C LEU A 655 15.62 17.98 -55.56
N ARG A 656 14.46 17.53 -56.07
CA ARG A 656 14.34 16.43 -57.04
C ARG A 656 15.09 16.66 -58.36
N THR A 657 15.28 17.92 -58.73
CA THR A 657 15.94 18.32 -59.98
C THR A 657 17.40 18.65 -59.79
N VAL A 658 17.89 18.77 -58.55
CA VAL A 658 19.29 19.15 -58.27
C VAL A 658 20.25 18.12 -58.86
N SER A 659 19.93 16.82 -58.80
CA SER A 659 20.77 15.77 -59.39
C SER A 659 20.88 15.84 -60.92
N SER A 660 19.84 16.32 -61.61
CA SER A 660 19.79 16.38 -63.08
C SER A 660 20.13 17.76 -63.66
N ARG A 661 19.80 18.82 -62.94
CA ARG A 661 19.90 20.22 -63.37
C ARG A 661 20.90 21.03 -62.54
N GLY A 662 21.49 20.43 -61.50
CA GLY A 662 22.52 21.09 -60.68
C GLY A 662 23.73 21.54 -61.50
N GLN A 663 24.11 20.77 -62.53
CA GLN A 663 25.21 21.10 -63.45
C GLN A 663 25.00 22.40 -64.24
N SER A 664 23.77 22.92 -64.34
CA SER A 664 23.52 24.21 -65.01
C SER A 664 23.77 25.41 -64.10
N LEU A 665 24.10 25.21 -62.82
CA LEU A 665 24.48 26.29 -61.91
C LEU A 665 25.94 26.70 -62.17
N SER A 666 26.23 27.99 -62.18
CA SER A 666 27.62 28.48 -62.27
C SER A 666 28.43 28.07 -61.02
N SER A 667 29.65 27.59 -61.23
CA SER A 667 30.60 27.28 -60.16
C SER A 667 31.37 28.52 -59.65
N ASP A 668 31.21 29.67 -60.31
CA ASP A 668 32.03 30.86 -60.08
C ASP A 668 31.55 31.69 -58.88
N LYS A 669 30.31 31.45 -58.41
CA LYS A 669 29.69 32.15 -57.28
C LYS A 669 29.34 31.19 -56.13
N PRO A 670 29.53 31.58 -54.86
CA PRO A 670 29.00 30.85 -53.71
C PRO A 670 27.51 30.54 -53.83
N ILE A 671 27.13 29.29 -53.53
CA ILE A 671 25.74 28.81 -53.59
C ILE A 671 25.18 28.66 -52.18
N VAL A 672 24.14 29.42 -51.85
CA VAL A 672 23.40 29.32 -50.59
C VAL A 672 22.08 28.62 -50.83
N LEU A 673 21.98 27.38 -50.37
CA LEU A 673 20.78 26.57 -50.50
C LEU A 673 19.82 26.86 -49.36
N VAL A 674 18.56 27.09 -49.70
CA VAL A 674 17.49 27.33 -48.76
C VAL A 674 16.36 26.33 -48.97
N CYS A 675 15.80 25.87 -47.86
CA CYS A 675 14.49 25.24 -47.83
C CYS A 675 13.72 25.75 -46.61
N ARG A 676 12.60 25.11 -46.24
CA ARG A 676 11.76 25.58 -45.13
C ARG A 676 12.51 25.64 -43.79
N ILE A 677 13.22 24.57 -43.43
CA ILE A 677 13.88 24.41 -42.11
C ILE A 677 15.38 24.04 -42.18
N GLY A 678 15.96 23.95 -43.38
CA GLY A 678 17.38 23.62 -43.57
C GLY A 678 17.70 22.14 -43.87
N ARG A 679 16.72 21.22 -43.87
CA ARG A 679 16.95 19.78 -44.10
C ARG A 679 17.10 19.42 -45.58
N ARG A 680 16.12 19.77 -46.42
CA ARG A 680 16.17 19.53 -47.88
C ARG A 680 17.34 20.27 -48.54
N SER A 681 17.63 21.49 -48.10
CA SER A 681 18.77 22.28 -48.58
C SER A 681 20.12 21.67 -48.17
N ARG A 682 20.22 21.03 -47.01
CA ARG A 682 21.41 20.22 -46.66
C ARG A 682 21.59 19.03 -47.59
N MET A 683 20.52 18.32 -47.94
CA MET A 683 20.58 17.20 -48.90
C MET A 683 21.03 17.69 -50.28
N ALA A 684 20.45 18.80 -50.77
CA ALA A 684 20.89 19.43 -52.01
C ALA A 684 22.37 19.84 -51.95
N ALA A 685 22.85 20.31 -50.79
CA ALA A 685 24.23 20.75 -50.61
C ALA A 685 25.21 19.60 -50.77
N VAL A 686 24.88 18.42 -50.25
CA VAL A 686 25.68 17.21 -50.43
C VAL A 686 25.67 16.77 -51.90
N ILE A 687 24.51 16.82 -52.57
CA ILE A 687 24.43 16.51 -54.01
C ILE A 687 25.33 17.44 -54.83
N LEU A 688 25.28 18.75 -54.59
CA LEU A 688 26.13 19.72 -55.30
C LEU A 688 27.62 19.55 -54.95
N LYS A 689 27.97 19.28 -53.69
CA LYS A 689 29.38 18.98 -53.34
C LYS A 689 29.88 17.74 -54.08
N ASN A 690 29.08 16.68 -54.17
CA ASN A 690 29.43 15.47 -54.91
C ASN A 690 29.55 15.71 -56.44
N MET A 691 28.93 16.78 -56.95
CA MET A 691 29.09 17.23 -58.34
C MET A 691 30.33 18.12 -58.57
N GLY A 692 31.11 18.41 -57.53
CA GLY A 692 32.33 19.22 -57.63
C GLY A 692 32.19 20.70 -57.24
N TYR A 693 31.04 21.13 -56.71
CA TYR A 693 30.88 22.51 -56.22
C TYR A 693 31.53 22.65 -54.83
N GLU A 694 32.58 23.46 -54.71
CA GLU A 694 33.30 23.64 -53.44
C GLU A 694 32.61 24.64 -52.49
N GLN A 695 32.02 25.71 -53.04
CA GLN A 695 31.45 26.83 -52.29
C GLN A 695 29.94 26.69 -52.09
N VAL A 696 29.51 25.66 -51.37
CA VAL A 696 28.10 25.37 -51.10
C VAL A 696 27.78 25.52 -49.61
N TYR A 697 26.75 26.31 -49.33
CA TYR A 697 26.31 26.67 -47.98
C TYR A 697 24.84 26.34 -47.78
N ASN A 698 24.47 25.96 -46.56
CA ASN A 698 23.08 25.72 -46.17
C ASN A 698 22.58 26.86 -45.27
N LEU A 699 21.42 27.45 -45.55
CA LEU A 699 20.84 28.46 -44.67
C LEU A 699 20.34 27.82 -43.37
N GLN A 700 20.93 28.21 -42.24
CA GLN A 700 20.60 27.69 -40.92
C GLN A 700 19.15 28.02 -40.57
N GLY A 701 18.34 26.98 -40.31
CA GLY A 701 16.92 27.12 -39.97
C GLY A 701 16.02 27.51 -41.16
N GLY A 702 16.58 27.63 -42.37
CA GLY A 702 15.82 27.85 -43.60
C GLY A 702 14.99 29.14 -43.64
N VAL A 703 13.92 29.14 -44.44
CA VAL A 703 12.98 30.26 -44.57
C VAL A 703 12.31 30.62 -43.25
N LEU A 704 12.01 29.64 -42.39
CA LEU A 704 11.39 29.94 -41.09
C LEU A 704 12.32 30.77 -40.19
N ALA A 705 13.62 30.48 -40.18
CA ALA A 705 14.58 31.29 -39.43
C ALA A 705 14.79 32.69 -40.05
N TRP A 706 14.67 32.80 -41.37
CA TRP A 706 14.68 34.08 -42.09
C TRP A 706 13.48 34.96 -41.69
N GLU A 707 12.27 34.39 -41.68
CA GLU A 707 11.05 35.08 -41.24
C GLU A 707 11.09 35.42 -39.75
N ALA A 708 11.56 34.49 -38.91
CA ALA A 708 11.71 34.72 -37.47
C ALA A 708 12.71 35.85 -37.15
N ALA A 709 13.69 36.09 -38.02
CA ALA A 709 14.61 37.23 -37.94
C ALA A 709 14.00 38.56 -38.44
N GLY A 710 12.73 38.55 -38.88
CA GLY A 710 12.01 39.74 -39.34
C GLY A 710 12.35 40.18 -40.76
N TYR A 711 12.96 39.31 -41.58
CA TYR A 711 13.34 39.66 -42.94
C TYR A 711 12.21 39.38 -43.95
N PRO A 712 12.03 40.24 -44.97
CA PRO A 712 10.93 40.12 -45.90
C PRO A 712 11.11 38.91 -46.84
N LEU A 713 9.99 38.31 -47.23
CA LEU A 713 9.92 37.35 -48.33
C LEU A 713 9.44 38.04 -49.60
N ALA A 714 9.98 37.61 -50.74
CA ALA A 714 9.41 37.88 -52.05
C ALA A 714 8.28 36.88 -52.33
N VAL A 715 7.29 37.32 -53.08
CA VAL A 715 6.16 36.51 -53.55
C VAL A 715 6.12 36.67 -55.06
N GLU A 716 5.90 35.57 -55.78
CA GLU A 716 5.79 35.55 -57.24
C GLU A 716 4.33 35.53 -57.70
#